data_AF-A0A7V2VFI3-F1
#
_entry.id   AF-A0A7V2VFI3-F1
#
_cell.length_a   1.000
_cell.length_b   1.000
_cell.length_c   1.000
_cell.angle_alpha   90.00
_cell.angle_beta   90.00
_cell.angle_gamma   90.00
#
_symmetry.space_group_name_H-M   'P 1'
#
loop_
_entity.id
_entity.type
_entity.pdbx_description
1 polymer ?
#
loop_
_entity_poly.entity_id
_entity_poly.type
_entity_poly.pdbx_seq_one_letter_code
_entity_poly.pdbx_strand_id
1 'polypeptide(L)'
;MSESAKKPGFATRGPAPIKGKRRGPAPIKGKRRGVSVRLLLMGSSFVIIFLLLAGTVLNYIFVFRLAQASKAVGEEMERANAALEVGRATSDLFLVLAQEASSQDAVDFAQSVRKAEQSLIEVEKRLTESAASLPVDDPVRINLDRLATRTADIHTLIDRVIVRVDAGEWWYVEQLVRIIVYRHRISVIELVEQMGNSTSERRRDAESDVDAARLMLQVVPIVVGLLVVGVVVGTAFVTHRSISKPVERLTDAATRLASGRLEERVPIERIDEFRRLAVAFNEMTDQLEASYTQLEQRVAERTRGLQAAAAVGRATTSMLDPDQLLRRVVNLARERFDLYYVGLFLLESDSGRTFAVLRAGTGEAGRQMMAQGHRLEVGGDSMIGQCTSMNEARVALDVGEEAVRFDNPLLPQTRSELALPLVARGRVIGAMTVQSVKESAFDEEYIAVLQTMADQVAVAINNAHLFAEARAALEEMAATQRRYLGQAWAEYTQTAEEIAYETMRPGDAPLGDAILPEIQQVVERRSTVALQNASHTLAPLHSALISPIALRGEIIGALGVHADKEDRQWSDDDVAIIEAVVERMALAAENIRLLEDTQRRAVRERLTSEVTARMRETLDVDTVLQTAIREIGEVLDIARIKVRMGTGKPPMPE
;
A
#
# COMPACT_ATOMS: atom_id res chain seq x y z
N MET A 1 -41.51 71.83 4.17
CA MET A 1 -42.07 71.97 5.53
C MET A 1 -41.89 70.65 6.26
N SER A 2 -41.17 70.71 7.39
CA SER A 2 -41.28 69.86 8.60
C SER A 2 -41.03 68.33 8.44
N GLU A 3 -39.90 67.79 8.93
CA GLU A 3 -39.64 67.32 10.32
C GLU A 3 -40.47 66.07 10.70
N SER A 4 -40.02 65.06 11.43
CA SER A 4 -38.78 64.77 12.15
C SER A 4 -38.78 63.29 12.58
N ALA A 5 -37.59 62.69 12.54
CA ALA A 5 -37.03 61.67 13.45
C ALA A 5 -37.82 60.42 13.88
N LYS A 6 -37.23 59.25 13.57
CA LYS A 6 -36.77 58.30 14.62
C LYS A 6 -35.73 57.32 14.07
N LYS A 7 -34.56 57.28 14.74
CA LYS A 7 -33.45 56.33 14.56
C LYS A 7 -33.89 54.89 14.86
N PRO A 8 -33.17 53.89 14.32
CA PRO A 8 -32.75 52.76 15.16
C PRO A 8 -31.23 52.51 15.09
N GLY A 9 -30.69 52.00 16.19
CA GLY A 9 -29.25 51.77 16.40
C GLY A 9 -28.67 50.66 15.52
N PHE A 10 -27.44 50.89 15.08
CA PHE A 10 -26.58 49.88 14.48
C PHE A 10 -25.97 49.01 15.59
N ALA A 11 -26.48 47.78 15.71
CA ALA A 11 -25.78 46.68 16.37
C ALA A 11 -24.90 45.97 15.33
N THR A 12 -23.66 45.74 15.72
CA THR A 12 -22.59 45.07 14.99
C THR A 12 -22.98 43.63 14.61
N ARG A 13 -23.05 43.34 13.30
CA ARG A 13 -23.08 41.96 12.78
C ARG A 13 -21.63 41.49 12.61
N GLY A 14 -21.18 40.61 13.49
CA GLY A 14 -20.01 39.77 13.24
C GLY A 14 -20.26 38.79 12.07
N PRO A 15 -19.19 38.27 11.45
CA PRO A 15 -19.31 37.35 10.32
C PRO A 15 -20.00 36.04 10.77
N ALA A 16 -20.98 35.62 9.98
CA ALA A 16 -21.73 34.39 10.19
C ALA A 16 -20.79 33.17 10.07
N PRO A 17 -20.92 32.17 10.96
CA PRO A 17 -20.23 30.90 10.75
C PRO A 17 -20.82 30.23 9.52
N ILE A 18 -19.97 29.87 8.56
CA ILE A 18 -20.31 28.98 7.44
C ILE A 18 -20.65 27.62 8.04
N LYS A 19 -21.92 27.45 8.44
CA LYS A 19 -22.51 26.13 8.68
C LYS A 19 -22.63 25.44 7.33
N GLY A 20 -21.57 24.73 6.95
CA GLY A 20 -21.66 23.68 5.94
C GLY A 20 -22.84 22.79 6.33
N LYS A 21 -23.88 22.79 5.49
CA LYS A 21 -25.03 21.89 5.63
C LYS A 21 -24.50 20.46 5.60
N ARG A 22 -24.26 19.87 6.77
CA ARG A 22 -24.37 18.42 6.94
C ARG A 22 -25.82 18.09 6.61
N ARG A 23 -26.09 17.73 5.35
CA ARG A 23 -27.26 16.93 5.01
C ARG A 23 -27.06 15.58 5.68
N GLY A 24 -27.43 15.49 6.96
CA GLY A 24 -27.70 14.20 7.57
C GLY A 24 -28.77 13.49 6.72
N PRO A 25 -28.68 12.17 6.54
CA PRO A 25 -29.67 11.44 5.77
C PRO A 25 -31.05 11.69 6.39
N ALA A 26 -32.02 12.02 5.55
CA ALA A 26 -33.41 12.17 5.95
C ALA A 26 -33.85 10.93 6.76
N PRO A 27 -34.64 11.08 7.84
CA PRO A 27 -35.09 9.94 8.60
C PRO A 27 -35.97 9.09 7.69
N ILE A 28 -35.50 7.88 7.34
CA ILE A 28 -36.28 6.89 6.61
C ILE A 28 -37.42 6.45 7.53
N LYS A 29 -38.52 7.20 7.51
CA LYS A 29 -39.82 6.76 8.01
C LYS A 29 -40.30 5.63 7.11
N GLY A 30 -40.02 4.41 7.54
CA GLY A 30 -40.42 3.20 6.85
C GLY A 30 -39.71 1.99 7.45
N LYS A 31 -40.04 1.65 8.69
CA LYS A 31 -39.56 0.43 9.36
C LYS A 31 -40.24 -0.80 8.73
N ARG A 32 -39.99 -1.06 7.44
CA ARG A 32 -40.24 -2.39 6.86
C ARG A 32 -39.21 -3.30 7.51
N ARG A 33 -39.62 -4.06 8.53
CA ARG A 33 -38.81 -5.11 9.14
C ARG A 33 -38.31 -6.01 8.00
N GLY A 34 -37.01 -5.97 7.70
CA GLY A 34 -36.43 -6.92 6.77
C GLY A 34 -36.57 -8.31 7.38
N VAL A 35 -36.83 -9.30 6.54
CA VAL A 35 -36.85 -10.69 7.00
C VAL A 35 -35.39 -11.11 7.21
N SER A 36 -35.04 -11.53 8.43
CA SER A 36 -33.70 -12.05 8.70
C SER A 36 -33.54 -13.42 8.08
N VAL A 37 -32.33 -13.71 7.59
CA VAL A 37 -32.00 -15.01 7.00
C VAL A 37 -32.25 -16.15 7.98
N ARG A 38 -31.97 -15.93 9.28
CA ARG A 38 -32.22 -16.92 10.33
C ARG A 38 -33.71 -17.25 10.47
N LEU A 39 -34.60 -16.26 10.37
CA LEU A 39 -36.04 -16.49 10.51
C LEU A 39 -36.60 -17.31 9.34
N LEU A 40 -36.09 -17.10 8.12
CA LEU A 40 -36.44 -17.90 6.94
C LEU A 40 -36.04 -19.37 7.10
N LEU A 41 -34.80 -19.62 7.52
CA LEU A 41 -34.29 -20.99 7.68
C LEU A 41 -34.93 -21.74 8.86
N MET A 42 -35.23 -21.05 9.97
CA MET A 42 -35.95 -21.67 11.09
C MET A 42 -37.38 -22.03 10.72
N GLY A 43 -38.06 -21.20 9.92
CA GLY A 43 -39.43 -21.45 9.47
C GLY A 43 -39.56 -22.73 8.65
N SER A 44 -38.66 -22.97 7.69
CA SER A 44 -38.68 -24.19 6.86
C SER A 44 -38.45 -25.46 7.68
N SER A 45 -37.53 -25.44 8.64
CA SER A 45 -37.26 -26.61 9.49
C SER A 45 -38.46 -26.95 10.37
N PHE A 46 -39.16 -25.94 10.89
CA PHE A 46 -40.37 -26.15 11.69
C PHE A 46 -41.50 -26.77 10.85
N VAL A 47 -41.68 -26.32 9.61
CA VAL A 47 -42.67 -26.88 8.68
C VAL A 47 -42.35 -28.35 8.36
N ILE A 48 -41.09 -28.70 8.09
CA ILE A 48 -40.69 -30.09 7.81
C ILE A 48 -40.96 -30.98 9.02
N ILE A 49 -40.55 -30.56 10.22
CA ILE A 49 -40.80 -31.33 11.45
C ILE A 49 -42.30 -31.53 11.68
N PHE A 50 -43.10 -30.48 11.49
CA PHE A 50 -44.55 -30.55 11.62
C PHE A 50 -45.16 -31.54 10.61
N LEU A 51 -44.75 -31.50 9.34
CA LEU A 51 -45.24 -32.42 8.31
C LEU A 51 -44.87 -33.88 8.63
N LEU A 52 -43.65 -34.14 9.09
CA LEU A 52 -43.21 -35.49 9.48
C LEU A 52 -43.98 -36.01 10.70
N LEU A 53 -44.19 -35.16 11.71
CA LEU A 53 -44.97 -35.52 12.90
C LEU A 53 -46.42 -35.82 12.53
N ALA A 54 -47.07 -34.96 11.75
CA ALA A 54 -48.43 -35.14 11.27
C ALA A 54 -48.56 -36.44 10.44
N GLY A 55 -47.61 -36.69 9.52
CA GLY A 55 -47.56 -37.92 8.74
C GLY A 55 -47.42 -39.17 9.61
N THR A 56 -46.60 -39.12 10.64
CA THR A 56 -46.41 -40.23 11.60
C THR A 56 -47.70 -40.53 12.37
N VAL A 57 -48.39 -39.48 12.86
CA VAL A 57 -49.67 -39.62 13.56
C VAL A 57 -50.75 -40.21 12.64
N LEU A 58 -50.86 -39.71 11.40
CA LEU A 58 -51.78 -40.24 10.40
C LEU A 58 -51.48 -41.71 10.10
N ASN A 59 -50.21 -42.06 9.87
CA ASN A 59 -49.80 -43.44 9.63
C ASN A 59 -50.21 -44.38 10.77
N TYR A 60 -50.01 -43.96 12.03
CA TYR A 60 -50.44 -44.72 13.20
C TYR A 60 -51.96 -44.93 13.23
N ILE A 61 -52.75 -43.90 12.95
CA ILE A 61 -54.22 -43.99 12.88
C ILE A 61 -54.66 -45.02 11.84
N PHE A 62 -54.01 -45.05 10.67
CA PHE A 62 -54.36 -46.00 9.60
C PHE A 62 -53.91 -47.43 9.91
N VAL A 63 -52.76 -47.64 10.56
CA VAL A 63 -52.38 -48.98 11.06
C VAL A 63 -53.41 -49.50 12.06
N PHE A 64 -53.86 -48.64 12.97
CA PHE A 64 -54.89 -49.01 13.94
C PHE A 64 -56.22 -49.36 13.27
N ARG A 65 -56.68 -48.55 12.31
CA ARG A 65 -57.89 -48.86 11.52
C ARG A 65 -57.77 -50.16 10.74
N LEU A 66 -56.61 -50.40 10.11
CA LEU A 66 -56.35 -51.64 9.38
C LEU A 66 -56.44 -52.86 10.30
N ALA A 67 -55.86 -52.78 11.50
CA ALA A 67 -55.93 -53.86 12.48
C ALA A 67 -57.37 -54.12 12.93
N GLN A 68 -58.16 -53.06 13.17
CA GLN A 68 -59.56 -53.18 13.57
C GLN A 68 -60.43 -53.78 12.47
N ALA A 69 -60.32 -53.29 11.23
CA ALA A 69 -61.07 -53.79 10.09
C ALA A 69 -60.69 -55.24 9.75
N SER A 70 -59.39 -55.58 9.80
CA SER A 70 -58.93 -56.96 9.59
C SER A 70 -59.44 -57.92 10.66
N LYS A 71 -59.55 -57.48 11.91
CA LYS A 71 -60.17 -58.27 13.00
C LYS A 71 -61.64 -58.52 12.71
N ALA A 72 -62.38 -57.49 12.29
CA ALA A 72 -63.79 -57.60 11.94
C ALA A 72 -64.03 -58.60 10.79
N VAL A 73 -63.22 -58.57 9.73
CA VAL A 73 -63.29 -59.58 8.64
C VAL A 73 -63.12 -61.00 9.18
N GLY A 74 -62.16 -61.21 10.10
CA GLY A 74 -61.92 -62.51 10.73
C GLY A 74 -63.11 -63.00 11.56
N GLU A 75 -63.68 -62.13 12.39
CA GLU A 75 -64.85 -62.45 13.22
C GLU A 75 -66.09 -62.77 12.36
N GLU A 76 -66.35 -62.02 11.28
CA GLU A 76 -67.47 -62.32 10.38
C GLU A 76 -67.26 -63.65 9.62
N MET A 77 -66.02 -63.97 9.24
CA MET A 77 -65.71 -65.25 8.58
C MET A 77 -65.89 -66.44 9.53
N GLU A 78 -65.53 -66.29 10.81
CA GLU A 78 -65.77 -67.30 11.84
C GLU A 78 -67.28 -67.54 12.05
N ARG A 79 -68.08 -66.48 12.18
CA ARG A 79 -69.54 -66.57 12.32
C ARG A 79 -70.20 -67.22 11.10
N ALA A 80 -69.80 -66.82 9.90
CA ALA A 80 -70.33 -67.40 8.66
C ALA A 80 -70.01 -68.90 8.56
N ASN A 81 -68.79 -69.30 8.90
CA ASN A 81 -68.39 -70.71 8.92
C ASN A 81 -69.17 -71.50 9.97
N ALA A 82 -69.29 -70.99 11.20
CA ALA A 82 -70.07 -71.64 12.25
C ALA A 82 -71.55 -71.80 11.87
N ALA A 83 -72.15 -70.81 11.19
CA ALA A 83 -73.54 -70.89 10.72
C ALA A 83 -73.71 -71.98 9.63
N LEU A 84 -72.76 -72.06 8.69
CA LEU A 84 -72.74 -73.13 7.68
C LEU A 84 -72.55 -74.51 8.30
N GLU A 85 -71.71 -74.63 9.32
CA GLU A 85 -71.54 -75.89 10.06
C GLU A 85 -72.84 -76.31 10.76
N VAL A 86 -73.59 -75.39 11.39
CA VAL A 86 -74.91 -75.72 11.99
C VAL A 86 -75.87 -76.23 10.92
N GLY A 87 -75.92 -75.56 9.76
CA GLY A 87 -76.74 -75.99 8.63
C GLY A 87 -76.36 -77.40 8.12
N ARG A 88 -75.06 -77.71 8.07
CA ARG A 88 -74.56 -79.06 7.73
C ARG A 88 -74.91 -80.09 8.79
N ALA A 89 -74.60 -79.84 10.06
CA ALA A 89 -74.90 -80.76 11.16
C ALA A 89 -76.40 -81.06 11.28
N THR A 90 -77.25 -80.05 11.03
CA THR A 90 -78.70 -80.21 10.97
C THR A 90 -79.13 -81.07 9.77
N SER A 91 -78.50 -80.88 8.60
CA SER A 91 -78.77 -81.67 7.41
C SER A 91 -78.35 -83.13 7.59
N ASP A 92 -77.19 -83.37 8.21
CA ASP A 92 -76.68 -84.70 8.54
C ASP A 92 -77.61 -85.40 9.54
N LEU A 93 -78.08 -84.69 10.56
CA LEU A 93 -79.08 -85.20 11.51
C LEU A 93 -80.38 -85.61 10.81
N PHE A 94 -80.91 -84.78 9.91
CA PHE A 94 -82.10 -85.15 9.13
C PHE A 94 -81.87 -86.32 8.19
N LEU A 95 -80.66 -86.45 7.62
CA LEU A 95 -80.29 -87.57 6.78
C LEU A 95 -80.25 -88.88 7.59
N VAL A 96 -79.58 -88.86 8.75
CA VAL A 96 -79.53 -90.00 9.68
C VAL A 96 -80.93 -90.39 10.15
N LEU A 97 -81.74 -89.41 10.55
CA LEU A 97 -83.14 -89.65 10.94
C LEU A 97 -83.94 -90.34 9.82
N ALA A 98 -83.76 -89.92 8.57
CA ALA A 98 -84.48 -90.50 7.43
C ALA A 98 -83.95 -91.89 7.01
N GLN A 99 -82.63 -92.09 7.01
CA GLN A 99 -82.01 -93.37 6.64
C GLN A 99 -82.25 -94.44 7.71
N GLU A 100 -81.96 -94.15 8.97
CA GLU A 100 -82.09 -95.14 10.05
C GLU A 100 -83.56 -95.44 10.37
N ALA A 101 -84.49 -94.51 10.15
CA ALA A 101 -85.91 -94.83 10.31
C ALA A 101 -86.36 -95.96 9.36
N SER A 102 -85.67 -96.14 8.23
CA SER A 102 -85.95 -97.21 7.27
C SER A 102 -85.29 -98.56 7.60
N SER A 103 -84.27 -98.57 8.46
CA SER A 103 -83.57 -99.80 8.89
C SER A 103 -84.36 -100.59 9.95
N GLN A 104 -85.25 -99.91 10.70
CA GLN A 104 -86.05 -100.45 11.80
C GLN A 104 -85.23 -101.12 12.92
N ASP A 105 -83.94 -100.79 13.04
CA ASP A 105 -83.09 -101.20 14.17
C ASP A 105 -83.12 -100.11 15.26
N ALA A 106 -83.72 -100.42 16.41
CA ALA A 106 -83.91 -99.45 17.47
C ALA A 106 -82.58 -99.00 18.10
N VAL A 107 -81.60 -99.90 18.21
CA VAL A 107 -80.32 -99.63 18.89
C VAL A 107 -79.45 -98.76 17.98
N ASP A 108 -79.32 -99.16 16.72
CA ASP A 108 -78.51 -98.43 15.74
C ASP A 108 -79.12 -97.07 15.41
N PHE A 109 -80.46 -96.96 15.34
CA PHE A 109 -81.18 -95.70 15.19
C PHE A 109 -80.87 -94.75 16.34
N ALA A 110 -81.10 -95.18 17.59
CA ALA A 110 -80.93 -94.32 18.77
C ALA A 110 -79.48 -93.87 18.93
N GLN A 111 -78.51 -94.74 18.66
CA GLN A 111 -77.09 -94.41 18.74
C GLN A 111 -76.67 -93.40 17.65
N SER A 112 -77.08 -93.62 16.39
CA SER A 112 -76.71 -92.75 15.27
C SER A 112 -77.35 -91.37 15.37
N VAL A 113 -78.63 -91.32 15.75
CA VAL A 113 -79.36 -90.05 15.95
C VAL A 113 -78.79 -89.26 17.12
N ARG A 114 -78.52 -89.89 18.28
CA ARG A 114 -77.89 -89.18 19.42
C ARG A 114 -76.50 -88.64 19.08
N LYS A 115 -75.72 -89.38 18.29
CA LYS A 115 -74.39 -88.93 17.85
C LYS A 115 -74.49 -87.69 16.94
N ALA A 116 -75.40 -87.71 15.97
CA ALA A 116 -75.65 -86.57 15.09
C ALA A 116 -76.20 -85.37 15.87
N GLU A 117 -77.09 -85.61 16.83
CA GLU A 117 -77.65 -84.60 17.73
C GLU A 117 -76.58 -83.93 18.60
N GLN A 118 -75.67 -84.71 19.20
CA GLN A 118 -74.53 -84.17 19.96
C GLN A 118 -73.61 -83.30 19.11
N SER A 119 -73.37 -83.70 17.86
CA SER A 119 -72.59 -82.89 16.92
C SER A 119 -73.28 -81.56 16.62
N LEU A 120 -74.61 -81.53 16.52
CA LEU A 120 -75.37 -80.30 16.31
C LEU A 120 -75.26 -79.36 17.52
N ILE A 121 -75.39 -79.89 18.75
CA ILE A 121 -75.25 -79.12 20.00
C ILE A 121 -73.88 -78.45 20.09
N GLU A 122 -72.80 -79.18 19.78
CA GLU A 122 -71.44 -78.63 19.87
C GLU A 122 -71.22 -77.50 18.87
N VAL A 123 -71.70 -77.65 17.63
CA VAL A 123 -71.57 -76.61 16.60
C VAL A 123 -72.43 -75.38 16.93
N GLU A 124 -73.64 -75.58 17.45
CA GLU A 124 -74.54 -74.49 17.89
C GLU A 124 -73.91 -73.68 19.03
N LYS A 125 -73.25 -74.34 19.98
CA LYS A 125 -72.52 -73.67 21.05
C LYS A 125 -71.42 -72.76 20.49
N ARG A 126 -70.64 -73.24 19.53
CA ARG A 126 -69.59 -72.42 18.86
C ARG A 126 -70.19 -71.23 18.12
N LEU A 127 -71.31 -71.42 17.42
CA LEU A 127 -72.00 -70.32 16.75
C LEU A 127 -72.49 -69.27 17.77
N THR A 128 -73.03 -69.72 18.90
CA THR A 128 -73.46 -68.86 20.02
C THR A 128 -72.30 -68.05 20.61
N GLU A 129 -71.16 -68.71 20.84
CA GLU A 129 -69.95 -68.04 21.32
C GLU A 129 -69.42 -67.01 20.30
N SER A 130 -69.44 -67.33 19.01
CA SER A 130 -68.97 -66.42 17.93
C SER A 130 -69.82 -65.13 17.80
N ALA A 131 -71.08 -65.18 18.22
CA ALA A 131 -72.00 -64.05 18.16
C ALA A 131 -72.16 -63.32 19.51
N ALA A 132 -71.50 -63.77 20.58
CA ALA A 132 -71.65 -63.21 21.92
C ALA A 132 -71.26 -61.73 22.01
N SER A 133 -70.36 -61.28 21.13
CA SER A 133 -69.89 -59.88 21.05
C SER A 133 -70.85 -58.93 20.32
N LEU A 134 -71.88 -59.43 19.65
CA LEU A 134 -72.81 -58.60 18.88
C LEU A 134 -73.88 -57.95 19.76
N PRO A 135 -74.36 -56.74 19.43
CA PRO A 135 -75.52 -56.11 20.08
C PRO A 135 -76.77 -57.01 20.06
N VAL A 136 -77.68 -56.82 21.02
CA VAL A 136 -78.89 -57.67 21.17
C VAL A 136 -79.84 -57.53 19.98
N ASP A 137 -79.88 -56.34 19.39
CA ASP A 137 -80.69 -55.91 18.25
C ASP A 137 -80.05 -56.23 16.89
N ASP A 138 -78.92 -56.94 16.89
CA ASP A 138 -78.17 -57.28 15.70
C ASP A 138 -78.90 -58.33 14.83
N PRO A 139 -79.08 -58.12 13.51
CA PRO A 139 -79.74 -59.09 12.63
C PRO A 139 -79.15 -60.51 12.66
N VAL A 140 -77.83 -60.64 12.81
CA VAL A 140 -77.16 -61.94 12.91
C VAL A 140 -77.54 -62.61 14.23
N ARG A 141 -77.54 -61.85 15.33
CA ARG A 141 -77.92 -62.36 16.65
C ARG A 141 -79.40 -62.71 16.75
N ILE A 142 -80.27 -61.91 16.12
CA ILE A 142 -81.72 -62.20 16.02
C ILE A 142 -81.96 -63.51 15.27
N ASN A 143 -81.28 -63.71 14.14
CA ASN A 143 -81.43 -64.93 13.36
C ASN A 143 -80.82 -66.14 14.05
N LEU A 144 -79.75 -65.94 14.82
CA LEU A 144 -79.16 -66.96 15.67
C LEU A 144 -80.11 -67.40 16.80
N ASP A 145 -80.75 -66.46 17.49
CA ASP A 145 -81.71 -66.77 18.55
C ASP A 145 -82.93 -67.55 18.00
N ARG A 146 -83.39 -67.16 16.80
CA ARG A 146 -84.41 -67.93 16.05
C ARG A 146 -83.93 -69.31 15.67
N LEU A 147 -82.67 -69.46 15.26
CA LEU A 147 -82.08 -70.75 14.92
C LEU A 147 -81.98 -71.64 16.16
N ALA A 148 -81.48 -71.12 17.28
CA ALA A 148 -81.39 -71.85 18.54
C ALA A 148 -82.77 -72.32 19.02
N THR A 149 -83.80 -71.47 18.90
CA THR A 149 -85.19 -71.85 19.19
C THR A 149 -85.65 -73.00 18.28
N ARG A 150 -85.32 -72.96 16.98
CA ARG A 150 -85.67 -74.02 16.03
C ARG A 150 -84.92 -75.32 16.29
N THR A 151 -83.67 -75.25 16.74
CA THR A 151 -82.87 -76.43 17.09
C THR A 151 -83.35 -77.05 18.40
N ALA A 152 -83.72 -76.25 19.40
CA ALA A 152 -84.35 -76.72 20.63
C ALA A 152 -85.69 -77.44 20.37
N ASP A 153 -86.49 -76.94 19.41
CA ASP A 153 -87.70 -77.64 18.95
C ASP A 153 -87.33 -79.01 18.34
N ILE A 154 -86.27 -79.09 17.52
CA ILE A 154 -85.78 -80.34 16.92
C ILE A 154 -85.34 -81.32 18.01
N HIS A 155 -84.56 -80.90 19.00
CA HIS A 155 -84.14 -81.72 20.15
C HIS A 155 -85.34 -82.33 20.88
N THR A 156 -86.32 -81.49 21.22
CA THR A 156 -87.55 -81.94 21.90
C THR A 156 -88.33 -82.96 21.06
N LEU A 157 -88.31 -82.81 19.73
CA LEU A 157 -88.97 -83.74 18.81
C LEU A 157 -88.17 -85.05 18.66
N ILE A 158 -86.84 -85.00 18.66
CA ILE A 158 -85.96 -86.17 18.63
C ILE A 158 -86.16 -87.02 19.89
N ASP A 159 -86.19 -86.41 21.08
CA ASP A 159 -86.48 -87.12 22.32
C ASP A 159 -87.80 -87.89 22.24
N ARG A 160 -88.85 -87.28 21.68
CA ARG A 160 -90.14 -87.96 21.44
C ARG A 160 -90.02 -89.09 20.43
N VAL A 161 -89.20 -88.95 19.40
CA VAL A 161 -88.95 -90.01 18.42
C VAL A 161 -88.23 -91.18 19.09
N ILE A 162 -87.18 -90.93 19.87
CA ILE A 162 -86.41 -91.96 20.60
C ILE A 162 -87.33 -92.73 21.56
N VAL A 163 -88.17 -92.05 22.35
CA VAL A 163 -89.14 -92.71 23.25
C VAL A 163 -90.09 -93.65 22.50
N ARG A 164 -90.45 -93.31 21.25
CA ARG A 164 -91.36 -94.11 20.42
C ARG A 164 -90.63 -95.28 19.73
N VAL A 165 -89.36 -95.10 19.39
CA VAL A 165 -88.47 -96.17 18.94
C VAL A 165 -88.26 -97.22 20.04
N ASP A 166 -88.00 -96.79 21.27
CA ASP A 166 -87.86 -97.66 22.44
C ASP A 166 -89.17 -98.43 22.74
N ALA A 167 -90.33 -97.85 22.40
CA ALA A 167 -91.64 -98.49 22.51
C ALA A 167 -92.00 -99.39 21.31
N GLY A 168 -91.17 -99.45 20.27
CA GLY A 168 -91.39 -100.24 19.05
C GLY A 168 -92.44 -99.69 18.09
N GLU A 169 -92.85 -98.42 18.24
CA GLU A 169 -93.93 -97.79 17.47
C GLU A 169 -93.44 -97.21 16.12
N TRP A 170 -92.84 -98.05 15.27
CA TRP A 170 -92.14 -97.63 14.04
C TRP A 170 -92.99 -96.86 13.03
N TRP A 171 -94.27 -97.22 12.87
CA TRP A 171 -95.17 -96.47 11.98
C TRP A 171 -95.32 -95.01 12.43
N TYR A 172 -95.38 -94.77 13.74
CA TYR A 172 -95.49 -93.43 14.30
C TYR A 172 -94.15 -92.68 14.20
N VAL A 173 -93.02 -93.39 14.37
CA VAL A 173 -91.66 -92.86 14.15
C VAL A 173 -91.48 -92.35 12.71
N GLU A 174 -91.85 -93.13 11.70
CA GLU A 174 -91.75 -92.70 10.29
C GLU A 174 -92.58 -91.43 10.01
N GLN A 175 -93.81 -91.34 10.55
CA GLN A 175 -94.63 -90.14 10.41
C GLN A 175 -94.01 -88.92 11.10
N LEU A 176 -93.51 -89.09 12.33
CA LEU A 176 -92.84 -88.03 13.07
C LEU A 176 -91.58 -87.55 12.36
N VAL A 177 -90.70 -88.47 11.92
CA VAL A 177 -89.48 -88.14 11.17
C VAL A 177 -89.82 -87.37 9.90
N ARG A 178 -90.84 -87.81 9.14
CA ARG A 178 -91.25 -87.11 7.92
C ARG A 178 -91.74 -85.69 8.19
N ILE A 179 -92.49 -85.48 9.26
CA ILE A 179 -92.94 -84.15 9.69
C ILE A 179 -91.77 -83.28 10.13
N ILE A 180 -90.86 -83.82 10.94
CA ILE A 180 -89.67 -83.12 11.45
C ILE A 180 -88.78 -82.66 10.30
N VAL A 181 -88.40 -83.59 9.41
CA VAL A 181 -87.53 -83.33 8.26
C VAL A 181 -88.18 -82.35 7.30
N TYR A 182 -89.48 -82.47 7.02
CA TYR A 182 -90.14 -81.55 6.09
C TYR A 182 -90.29 -80.13 6.67
N ARG A 183 -90.71 -80.02 7.94
CA ARG A 183 -91.03 -78.73 8.58
C ARG A 183 -89.80 -77.94 8.99
N HIS A 184 -88.79 -78.58 9.57
CA HIS A 184 -87.65 -77.87 10.17
C HIS A 184 -86.50 -77.64 9.18
N ARG A 185 -86.34 -78.49 8.16
CA ARG A 185 -85.29 -78.34 7.14
C ARG A 185 -85.34 -77.01 6.41
N ILE A 186 -86.52 -76.59 5.97
CA ILE A 186 -86.67 -75.33 5.23
C ILE A 186 -86.37 -74.14 6.15
N SER A 187 -86.88 -74.15 7.39
CA SER A 187 -86.68 -73.05 8.35
C SER A 187 -85.21 -72.88 8.76
N VAL A 188 -84.46 -73.98 8.93
CA VAL A 188 -83.03 -73.90 9.29
C VAL A 188 -82.21 -73.41 8.10
N ILE A 189 -82.49 -73.90 6.89
CA ILE A 189 -81.81 -73.44 5.67
C ILE A 189 -82.02 -71.93 5.48
N GLU A 190 -83.26 -71.45 5.62
CA GLU A 190 -83.58 -70.03 5.45
C GLU A 190 -82.86 -69.14 6.48
N LEU A 191 -82.81 -69.56 7.75
CA LEU A 191 -82.11 -68.79 8.80
C LEU A 191 -80.59 -68.78 8.59
N VAL A 192 -79.99 -69.91 8.19
CA VAL A 192 -78.57 -69.99 7.84
C VAL A 192 -78.26 -69.12 6.62
N GLU A 193 -79.14 -69.10 5.61
CA GLU A 193 -79.00 -68.23 4.44
C GLU A 193 -79.11 -66.74 4.81
N GLN A 194 -80.07 -66.34 5.64
CA GLN A 194 -80.22 -64.96 6.12
C GLN A 194 -79.01 -64.49 6.95
N MET A 195 -78.46 -65.34 7.81
CA MET A 195 -77.20 -65.06 8.52
C MET A 195 -76.01 -64.99 7.56
N GLY A 196 -75.94 -65.89 6.58
CA GLY A 196 -74.92 -65.87 5.54
C GLY A 196 -74.93 -64.56 4.75
N ASN A 197 -76.11 -64.05 4.41
CA ASN A 197 -76.26 -62.76 3.73
C ASN A 197 -75.81 -61.59 4.62
N SER A 198 -76.25 -61.57 5.89
CA SER A 198 -75.93 -60.48 6.84
C SER A 198 -74.45 -60.42 7.19
N THR A 199 -73.81 -61.58 7.43
CA THR A 199 -72.37 -61.69 7.69
C THR A 199 -71.55 -61.36 6.44
N SER A 200 -72.02 -61.75 5.24
CA SER A 200 -71.37 -61.41 3.97
C SER A 200 -71.38 -59.92 3.68
N GLU A 201 -72.48 -59.22 3.96
CA GLU A 201 -72.58 -57.77 3.78
C GLU A 201 -71.58 -57.04 4.68
N ARG A 202 -71.56 -57.37 5.98
CA ARG A 202 -70.59 -56.81 6.94
C ARG A 202 -69.15 -57.13 6.60
N ARG A 203 -68.89 -58.35 6.13
CA ARG A 203 -67.56 -58.75 5.68
C ARG A 203 -67.11 -57.87 4.52
N ARG A 204 -67.98 -57.60 3.53
CA ARG A 204 -67.66 -56.69 2.41
C ARG A 204 -67.37 -55.27 2.89
N ASP A 205 -68.12 -54.75 3.86
CA ASP A 205 -67.86 -53.43 4.44
C ASP A 205 -66.49 -53.38 5.15
N ALA A 206 -66.19 -54.41 5.96
CA ALA A 206 -64.90 -54.51 6.64
C ALA A 206 -63.72 -54.74 5.67
N GLU A 207 -63.92 -55.50 4.58
CA GLU A 207 -62.95 -55.67 3.49
C GLU A 207 -62.69 -54.33 2.77
N SER A 208 -63.73 -53.55 2.49
CA SER A 208 -63.61 -52.20 1.92
C SER A 208 -62.81 -51.27 2.84
N ASP A 209 -63.04 -51.34 4.16
CA ASP A 209 -62.29 -50.57 5.15
C ASP A 209 -60.81 -51.00 5.22
N VAL A 210 -60.52 -52.30 5.09
CA VAL A 210 -59.14 -52.82 4.98
C VAL A 210 -58.45 -52.25 3.74
N ASP A 211 -59.11 -52.28 2.59
CA ASP A 211 -58.55 -51.78 1.34
C ASP A 211 -58.33 -50.26 1.38
N ALA A 212 -59.29 -49.51 1.94
CA ALA A 212 -59.15 -48.08 2.14
C ALA A 212 -57.99 -47.75 3.10
N ALA A 213 -57.85 -48.47 4.21
CA ALA A 213 -56.76 -48.26 5.16
C ALA A 213 -55.39 -48.62 4.54
N ARG A 214 -55.30 -49.71 3.77
CA ARG A 214 -54.08 -50.07 3.02
C ARG A 214 -53.69 -49.01 2.00
N LEU A 215 -54.66 -48.51 1.23
CA LEU A 215 -54.41 -47.45 0.26
C LEU A 215 -53.89 -46.19 0.96
N MET A 216 -54.49 -45.79 2.09
CA MET A 216 -54.03 -44.64 2.87
C MET A 216 -52.62 -44.84 3.44
N LEU A 217 -52.27 -46.04 3.91
CA LEU A 217 -50.92 -46.38 4.37
C LEU A 217 -49.86 -46.25 3.27
N GLN A 218 -50.22 -46.44 2.00
CA GLN A 218 -49.31 -46.22 0.87
C GLN A 218 -49.27 -44.76 0.42
N VAL A 219 -50.43 -44.10 0.33
CA VAL A 219 -50.55 -42.75 -0.24
C VAL A 219 -50.04 -41.67 0.72
N VAL A 220 -50.36 -41.75 2.01
CA VAL A 220 -50.02 -40.69 2.98
C VAL A 220 -48.51 -40.45 3.09
N PRO A 221 -47.65 -41.47 3.22
CA PRO A 221 -46.20 -41.27 3.24
C PRO A 221 -45.67 -40.63 1.96
N ILE A 222 -46.21 -40.99 0.80
CA ILE A 222 -45.82 -40.40 -0.50
C ILE A 222 -46.17 -38.93 -0.54
N VAL A 223 -47.40 -38.56 -0.15
CA VAL A 223 -47.85 -37.16 -0.12
C VAL A 223 -47.03 -36.33 0.87
N VAL A 224 -46.81 -36.84 2.08
CA VAL A 224 -45.97 -36.17 3.09
C VAL A 224 -44.53 -36.01 2.57
N GLY A 225 -43.97 -37.05 1.93
CA GLY A 225 -42.65 -37.01 1.31
C GLY A 225 -42.55 -35.94 0.22
N LEU A 226 -43.53 -35.85 -0.67
CA LEU A 226 -43.58 -34.81 -1.72
C LEU A 226 -43.69 -33.41 -1.13
N LEU A 227 -44.49 -33.22 -0.08
CA LEU A 227 -44.59 -31.93 0.61
C LEU A 227 -43.26 -31.54 1.26
N VAL A 228 -42.58 -32.48 1.91
CA VAL A 228 -41.25 -32.26 2.49
C VAL A 228 -40.24 -31.88 1.41
N VAL A 229 -40.19 -32.62 0.29
CA VAL A 229 -39.32 -32.29 -0.86
C VAL A 229 -39.62 -30.90 -1.40
N GLY A 230 -40.89 -30.53 -1.53
CA GLY A 230 -41.31 -29.19 -1.95
C GLY A 230 -40.79 -28.09 -1.02
N VAL A 231 -40.90 -28.28 0.30
CA VAL A 231 -40.36 -27.36 1.29
C VAL A 231 -38.83 -27.28 1.21
N VAL A 232 -38.13 -28.40 1.04
CA VAL A 232 -36.67 -28.44 0.88
C VAL A 232 -36.22 -27.69 -0.37
N VAL A 233 -36.84 -27.96 -1.53
CA VAL A 233 -36.53 -27.28 -2.79
C VAL A 233 -36.83 -25.79 -2.70
N GLY A 234 -37.98 -25.42 -2.12
CA GLY A 234 -38.34 -24.01 -1.89
C GLY A 234 -37.34 -23.30 -0.98
N THR A 235 -36.92 -23.95 0.10
CA THR A 235 -35.91 -23.43 1.03
C THR A 235 -34.55 -23.28 0.34
N ALA A 236 -34.13 -24.26 -0.47
CA ALA A 236 -32.90 -24.19 -1.24
C ALA A 236 -32.93 -23.03 -2.25
N PHE A 237 -34.04 -22.84 -2.96
CA PHE A 237 -34.23 -21.73 -3.90
C PHE A 237 -34.18 -20.38 -3.20
N VAL A 238 -34.87 -20.24 -2.05
CA VAL A 238 -34.83 -19.01 -1.24
C VAL A 238 -33.41 -18.76 -0.77
N THR A 239 -32.74 -19.75 -0.20
CA THR A 239 -31.35 -19.65 0.31
C THR A 239 -30.39 -19.21 -0.79
N HIS A 240 -30.48 -19.79 -1.99
CA HIS A 240 -29.66 -19.40 -3.13
C HIS A 240 -29.89 -17.93 -3.52
N ARG A 241 -31.14 -17.47 -3.54
CA ARG A 241 -31.49 -16.10 -3.92
C ARG A 241 -31.23 -15.08 -2.81
N SER A 242 -31.36 -15.46 -1.54
CA SER A 242 -31.28 -14.58 -0.38
C SER A 242 -29.92 -14.57 0.29
N ILE A 243 -29.05 -15.54 0.02
CA ILE A 243 -27.71 -15.65 0.62
C ILE A 243 -26.64 -15.76 -0.45
N SER A 244 -26.70 -16.80 -1.31
CA SER A 244 -25.59 -17.10 -2.22
C SER A 244 -25.33 -15.98 -3.23
N LYS A 245 -26.37 -15.51 -3.94
CA LYS A 245 -26.22 -14.43 -4.92
C LYS A 245 -25.70 -13.11 -4.33
N PRO A 246 -26.23 -12.62 -3.19
CA PRO A 246 -25.70 -11.42 -2.54
C PRO A 246 -24.23 -11.57 -2.12
N VAL A 247 -23.84 -12.72 -1.59
CA VAL A 247 -22.44 -13.00 -1.20
C VAL A 247 -21.51 -13.01 -2.41
N GLU A 248 -21.92 -13.63 -3.51
CA GLU A 248 -21.17 -13.65 -4.77
C GLU A 248 -20.94 -12.22 -5.29
N ARG A 249 -21.99 -11.38 -5.32
CA ARG A 249 -21.87 -9.97 -5.73
C ARG A 249 -20.93 -9.16 -4.84
N LEU A 250 -21.00 -9.35 -3.53
CA LEU A 250 -20.10 -8.68 -2.58
C LEU A 250 -18.65 -9.12 -2.78
N THR A 251 -18.45 -10.41 -3.07
CA THR A 251 -17.12 -10.97 -3.34
C THR A 251 -16.54 -10.41 -4.64
N ASP A 252 -17.34 -10.36 -5.70
CA ASP A 252 -16.98 -9.74 -6.97
C ASP A 252 -16.63 -8.26 -6.80
N ALA A 253 -17.47 -7.52 -6.07
CA ALA A 253 -17.22 -6.10 -5.81
C ALA A 253 -15.92 -5.90 -5.00
N ALA A 254 -15.67 -6.72 -3.98
CA ALA A 254 -14.43 -6.67 -3.20
C ALA A 254 -13.19 -7.01 -4.05
N THR A 255 -13.30 -7.98 -4.95
CA THR A 255 -12.20 -8.37 -5.86
C THR A 255 -11.90 -7.26 -6.87
N ARG A 256 -12.93 -6.58 -7.38
CA ARG A 256 -12.77 -5.42 -8.26
C ARG A 256 -12.21 -4.21 -7.53
N LEU A 257 -12.65 -3.96 -6.30
CA LEU A 257 -12.08 -2.93 -5.42
C LEU A 257 -10.57 -3.19 -5.21
N ALA A 258 -10.18 -4.43 -4.94
CA ALA A 258 -8.79 -4.83 -4.77
C ALA A 258 -7.93 -4.66 -6.04
N SER A 259 -8.55 -4.66 -7.23
CA SER A 259 -7.87 -4.36 -8.50
C SER A 259 -7.86 -2.86 -8.87
N GLY A 260 -8.29 -1.99 -7.96
CA GLY A 260 -8.18 -0.53 -8.10
C GLY A 260 -9.39 0.17 -8.71
N ARG A 261 -10.51 -0.54 -8.95
CA ARG A 261 -11.74 0.06 -9.47
C ARG A 261 -12.64 0.53 -8.33
N LEU A 262 -12.45 1.79 -7.92
CA LEU A 262 -13.13 2.42 -6.79
C LEU A 262 -14.53 2.99 -7.11
N GLU A 263 -14.95 3.00 -8.37
CA GLU A 263 -16.19 3.69 -8.80
C GLU A 263 -17.46 2.84 -8.63
N GLU A 264 -17.32 1.51 -8.54
CA GLU A 264 -18.46 0.60 -8.50
C GLU A 264 -19.01 0.49 -7.06
N ARG A 265 -20.33 0.46 -6.91
CA ARG A 265 -21.00 0.34 -5.60
C ARG A 265 -21.87 -0.90 -5.54
N VAL A 266 -21.90 -1.54 -4.38
CA VAL A 266 -22.76 -2.70 -4.16
C VAL A 266 -24.20 -2.23 -3.95
N PRO A 267 -25.18 -2.76 -4.70
CA PRO A 267 -26.58 -2.36 -4.56
C PRO A 267 -27.13 -2.71 -3.18
N ILE A 268 -27.91 -1.80 -2.60
CA ILE A 268 -28.46 -1.95 -1.26
C ILE A 268 -29.66 -2.92 -1.29
N GLU A 269 -29.48 -4.10 -0.69
CA GLU A 269 -30.49 -5.14 -0.72
C GLU A 269 -31.63 -4.97 0.32
N ARG A 270 -32.71 -5.75 0.15
CA ARG A 270 -33.88 -5.72 1.05
C ARG A 270 -33.68 -6.49 2.36
N ILE A 271 -32.73 -7.43 2.40
CA ILE A 271 -32.42 -8.22 3.60
C ILE A 271 -31.54 -7.39 4.53
N ASP A 272 -31.87 -7.37 5.83
CA ASP A 272 -31.28 -6.41 6.76
C ASP A 272 -29.77 -6.63 6.98
N GLU A 273 -29.31 -7.88 7.05
CA GLU A 273 -27.89 -8.20 7.21
C GLU A 273 -27.06 -7.81 5.98
N PHE A 274 -27.52 -8.16 4.79
CA PHE A 274 -26.84 -7.79 3.53
C PHE A 274 -26.92 -6.30 3.23
N ARG A 275 -28.02 -5.63 3.63
CA ARG A 275 -28.10 -4.17 3.59
C ARG A 275 -26.99 -3.55 4.41
N ARG A 276 -26.80 -3.98 5.66
CA ARG A 276 -25.75 -3.44 6.54
C ARG A 276 -24.36 -3.66 5.94
N LEU A 277 -24.12 -4.84 5.38
CA LEU A 277 -22.83 -5.17 4.76
C LEU A 277 -22.59 -4.32 3.50
N ALA A 278 -23.58 -4.17 2.62
CA ALA A 278 -23.47 -3.31 1.43
C ALA A 278 -23.24 -1.84 1.80
N VAL A 279 -23.93 -1.33 2.83
CA VAL A 279 -23.71 0.04 3.32
C VAL A 279 -22.30 0.22 3.86
N ALA A 280 -21.83 -0.69 4.72
CA ALA A 280 -20.48 -0.61 5.27
C ALA A 280 -19.39 -0.74 4.18
N PHE A 281 -19.61 -1.61 3.19
CA PHE A 281 -18.72 -1.78 2.04
C PHE A 281 -18.64 -0.49 1.20
N ASN A 282 -19.78 0.12 0.88
CA ASN A 282 -19.83 1.36 0.12
C ASN A 282 -19.19 2.52 0.90
N GLU A 283 -19.42 2.61 2.22
CA GLU A 283 -18.80 3.64 3.07
C GLU A 283 -17.27 3.50 3.12
N MET A 284 -16.76 2.27 3.20
CA MET A 284 -15.32 2.00 3.09
C MET A 284 -14.78 2.40 1.71
N THR A 285 -15.53 2.12 0.65
CA THR A 285 -15.15 2.47 -0.74
C THR A 285 -15.08 4.00 -0.90
N ASP A 286 -16.07 4.73 -0.39
CA ASP A 286 -16.10 6.20 -0.39
C ASP A 286 -14.90 6.80 0.37
N GLN A 287 -14.53 6.20 1.52
CA GLN A 287 -13.35 6.63 2.29
C GLN A 287 -12.04 6.38 1.54
N LEU A 288 -11.92 5.24 0.87
CA LEU A 288 -10.75 4.90 0.05
C LEU A 288 -10.60 5.84 -1.15
N GLU A 289 -11.69 6.11 -1.87
CA GLU A 289 -11.72 7.06 -2.98
C GLU A 289 -11.27 8.45 -2.52
N ALA A 290 -11.85 8.95 -1.42
CA ALA A 290 -11.46 10.24 -0.85
C ALA A 290 -9.98 10.29 -0.42
N SER A 291 -9.46 9.22 0.19
CA SER A 291 -8.06 9.11 0.59
C SER A 291 -7.12 9.10 -0.62
N TYR A 292 -7.46 8.38 -1.68
CA TYR A 292 -6.67 8.32 -2.91
C TYR A 292 -6.60 9.69 -3.59
N THR A 293 -7.75 10.37 -3.75
CA THR A 293 -7.79 11.73 -4.30
C THR A 293 -6.97 12.71 -3.45
N GLN A 294 -7.07 12.62 -2.12
CA GLN A 294 -6.28 13.49 -1.23
C GLN A 294 -4.78 13.22 -1.34
N LEU A 295 -4.38 11.95 -1.48
CA LEU A 295 -2.98 11.57 -1.67
C LEU A 295 -2.45 12.06 -3.02
N GLU A 296 -3.20 11.88 -4.10
CA GLU A 296 -2.85 12.40 -5.42
C GLU A 296 -2.66 13.92 -5.39
N GLN A 297 -3.57 14.64 -4.71
CA GLN A 297 -3.45 16.08 -4.56
C GLN A 297 -2.17 16.47 -3.80
N ARG A 298 -1.85 15.81 -2.68
CA ARG A 298 -0.59 16.06 -1.95
C ARG A 298 0.64 15.72 -2.79
N VAL A 299 0.61 14.61 -3.53
CA VAL A 299 1.71 14.21 -4.41
C VAL A 299 1.90 15.24 -5.52
N ALA A 300 0.82 15.75 -6.10
CA ALA A 300 0.87 16.80 -7.13
C ALA A 300 1.40 18.13 -6.58
N GLU A 301 0.95 18.56 -5.39
CA GLU A 301 1.45 19.77 -4.72
C GLU A 301 2.93 19.63 -4.33
N ARG A 302 3.33 18.49 -3.75
CA ARG A 302 4.74 18.19 -3.41
C ARG A 302 5.61 18.17 -4.66
N THR A 303 5.16 17.54 -5.74
CA THR A 303 5.86 17.49 -7.03
C THR A 303 6.01 18.89 -7.64
N ARG A 304 4.97 19.74 -7.59
CA ARG A 304 5.09 21.15 -8.01
C ARG A 304 6.09 21.94 -7.16
N GLY A 305 6.06 21.78 -5.84
CA GLY A 305 7.02 22.43 -4.93
C GLY A 305 8.46 22.01 -5.20
N LEU A 306 8.70 20.70 -5.39
CA LEU A 306 10.01 20.16 -5.76
C LEU A 306 10.47 20.64 -7.15
N GLN A 307 9.57 20.73 -8.13
CA GLN A 307 9.89 21.25 -9.46
C GLN A 307 10.23 22.75 -9.42
N ALA A 308 9.52 23.54 -8.62
CA ALA A 308 9.82 24.95 -8.42
C ALA A 308 11.20 25.13 -7.75
N ALA A 309 11.49 24.37 -6.70
CA ALA A 309 12.81 24.36 -6.06
C ALA A 309 13.92 23.93 -7.02
N ALA A 310 13.70 22.89 -7.83
CA ALA A 310 14.66 22.41 -8.83
C ALA A 310 14.85 23.38 -10.01
N ALA A 311 13.86 24.21 -10.34
CA ALA A 311 13.98 25.27 -11.33
C ALA A 311 14.86 26.43 -10.81
N VAL A 312 14.69 26.82 -9.55
CA VAL A 312 15.55 27.81 -8.88
C VAL A 312 16.99 27.28 -8.80
N GLY A 313 17.19 26.03 -8.38
CA GLY A 313 18.52 25.41 -8.30
C GLY A 313 19.26 25.32 -9.64
N ARG A 314 18.54 25.11 -10.76
CA ARG A 314 19.13 25.07 -12.12
C ARG A 314 19.41 26.45 -12.71
N ALA A 315 18.65 27.48 -12.33
CA ALA A 315 18.97 28.85 -12.72
C ALA A 315 20.28 29.35 -12.07
N THR A 316 20.63 28.81 -10.90
CA THR A 316 21.82 29.18 -10.13
C THR A 316 23.14 28.69 -10.74
N THR A 317 23.18 27.48 -11.31
CA THR A 317 24.43 26.88 -11.82
C THR A 317 24.94 27.50 -13.12
N SER A 318 24.17 28.40 -13.75
CA SER A 318 24.55 29.05 -15.01
C SER A 318 25.02 30.51 -14.83
N MET A 319 24.95 31.06 -13.61
CA MET A 319 25.34 32.45 -13.33
C MET A 319 26.64 32.49 -12.54
N LEU A 320 27.71 32.91 -13.21
CA LEU A 320 29.07 33.02 -12.68
C LEU A 320 29.30 34.28 -11.83
N ASP A 321 28.32 35.18 -11.74
CA ASP A 321 28.40 36.46 -11.03
C ASP A 321 27.42 36.46 -9.84
N PRO A 322 27.93 36.44 -8.58
CA PRO A 322 27.12 36.47 -7.36
C PRO A 322 26.12 37.64 -7.32
N ASP A 323 26.48 38.82 -7.82
CA ASP A 323 25.59 39.99 -7.76
C ASP A 323 24.45 39.89 -8.79
N GLN A 324 24.71 39.28 -9.95
CA GLN A 324 23.64 38.97 -10.91
C GLN A 324 22.68 37.90 -10.39
N LEU A 325 23.20 36.87 -9.73
CA LEU A 325 22.40 35.83 -9.11
C LEU A 325 21.45 36.43 -8.06
N LEU A 326 21.98 37.24 -7.14
CA LEU A 326 21.20 37.90 -6.10
C LEU A 326 20.05 38.74 -6.69
N ARG A 327 20.33 39.55 -7.71
CA ARG A 327 19.32 40.34 -8.43
C ARG A 327 18.24 39.48 -9.09
N ARG A 328 18.63 38.35 -9.71
CA ARG A 328 17.67 37.44 -10.37
C ARG A 328 16.75 36.79 -9.34
N VAL A 329 17.30 36.34 -8.23
CA VAL A 329 16.58 35.68 -7.13
C VAL A 329 15.52 36.60 -6.54
N VAL A 330 15.87 37.85 -6.17
CA VAL A 330 14.90 38.77 -5.55
C VAL A 330 13.75 39.11 -6.50
N ASN A 331 14.02 39.27 -7.80
CA ASN A 331 12.97 39.57 -8.78
C ASN A 331 12.05 38.35 -9.01
N LEU A 332 12.61 37.13 -9.10
CA LEU A 332 11.82 35.91 -9.22
C LEU A 332 10.96 35.66 -7.98
N ALA A 333 11.51 35.88 -6.78
CA ALA A 333 10.77 35.79 -5.53
C ALA A 333 9.60 36.79 -5.51
N ARG A 334 9.85 38.05 -5.89
CA ARG A 334 8.80 39.07 -5.96
C ARG A 334 7.68 38.69 -6.94
N GLU A 335 8.04 38.28 -8.15
CA GLU A 335 7.07 37.96 -9.21
C GLU A 335 6.27 36.68 -8.91
N ARG A 336 6.92 35.63 -8.38
CA ARG A 336 6.27 34.34 -8.15
C ARG A 336 5.30 34.37 -6.97
N PHE A 337 5.55 35.23 -5.99
CA PHE A 337 4.80 35.32 -4.75
C PHE A 337 3.97 36.60 -4.62
N ASP A 338 3.92 37.44 -5.67
CA ASP A 338 3.16 38.70 -5.70
C ASP A 338 3.47 39.63 -4.51
N LEU A 339 4.75 39.80 -4.23
CA LEU A 339 5.24 40.57 -3.07
C LEU A 339 5.45 42.04 -3.46
N TYR A 340 5.25 42.95 -2.50
CA TYR A 340 5.50 44.38 -2.71
C TYR A 340 6.99 44.67 -2.89
N TYR A 341 7.81 44.09 -2.02
CA TYR A 341 9.25 44.25 -2.05
C TYR A 341 9.97 43.00 -1.53
N VAL A 342 11.11 42.68 -2.15
CA VAL A 342 12.06 41.67 -1.67
C VAL A 342 13.46 42.28 -1.63
N GLY A 343 14.19 42.03 -0.53
CA GLY A 343 15.57 42.43 -0.34
C GLY A 343 16.43 41.30 0.23
N LEU A 344 17.69 41.21 -0.19
CA LEU A 344 18.68 40.29 0.33
C LEU A 344 19.83 41.08 0.97
N PHE A 345 20.07 40.78 2.24
CA PHE A 345 21.17 41.31 3.02
C PHE A 345 22.20 40.22 3.27
N LEU A 346 23.48 40.53 3.09
CA LEU A 346 24.59 39.64 3.44
C LEU A 346 25.37 40.21 4.63
N LEU A 347 25.89 39.33 5.47
CA LEU A 347 26.67 39.73 6.63
C LEU A 347 28.09 40.13 6.22
N GLU A 348 28.50 41.32 6.61
CA GLU A 348 29.84 41.84 6.46
C GLU A 348 30.37 42.30 7.81
N SER A 349 31.61 41.93 8.13
CA SER A 349 32.26 42.31 9.39
C SER A 349 33.24 43.44 9.12
N ASP A 350 33.06 44.56 9.81
CA ASP A 350 33.96 45.71 9.78
C ASP A 350 34.40 46.04 11.21
N SER A 351 35.70 46.00 11.46
CA SER A 351 36.32 46.53 12.69
C SER A 351 35.68 46.04 14.01
N GLY A 352 35.27 44.76 14.06
CA GLY A 352 34.68 44.12 15.24
C GLY A 352 33.17 44.23 15.39
N ARG A 353 32.47 44.87 14.46
CA ARG A 353 31.00 44.87 14.36
C ARG A 353 30.54 44.18 13.08
N THR A 354 29.40 43.49 13.14
CA THR A 354 28.82 42.82 11.97
C THR A 354 27.57 43.55 11.52
N PHE A 355 27.50 43.85 10.23
CA PHE A 355 26.38 44.52 9.60
C PHE A 355 25.75 43.63 8.54
N ALA A 356 24.44 43.63 8.45
CA ALA A 356 23.67 43.11 7.34
C ALA A 356 23.61 44.21 6.26
N VAL A 357 24.33 44.02 5.15
CA VAL A 357 24.43 44.98 4.04
C VAL A 357 23.51 44.55 2.91
N LEU A 358 22.69 45.46 2.38
CA LEU A 358 21.78 45.17 1.27
C LEU A 358 22.58 44.92 -0.02
N ARG A 359 22.54 43.69 -0.54
CA ARG A 359 23.25 43.29 -1.77
C ARG A 359 22.34 43.16 -2.98
N ALA A 360 21.04 42.97 -2.78
CA ALA A 360 20.04 43.05 -3.83
C ALA A 360 18.68 43.49 -3.28
N GLY A 361 17.98 44.35 -4.00
CA GLY A 361 16.62 44.77 -3.68
C GLY A 361 15.79 45.00 -4.93
N THR A 362 14.49 44.69 -4.88
CA THR A 362 13.59 44.86 -6.03
C THR A 362 13.12 46.30 -6.23
N GLY A 363 12.80 46.64 -7.49
CA GLY A 363 12.19 47.93 -7.83
C GLY A 363 13.13 49.14 -7.64
N GLU A 364 12.53 50.34 -7.64
CA GLU A 364 13.26 51.59 -7.46
C GLU A 364 13.79 51.76 -6.03
N ALA A 365 13.00 51.37 -5.03
CA ALA A 365 13.40 51.39 -3.63
C ALA A 365 14.70 50.60 -3.38
N GLY A 366 14.79 49.38 -3.93
CA GLY A 366 16.00 48.56 -3.85
C GLY A 366 17.22 49.21 -4.48
N ARG A 367 17.07 49.83 -5.66
CA ARG A 367 18.17 50.54 -6.34
C ARG A 367 18.68 51.73 -5.52
N GLN A 368 17.78 52.53 -4.96
CA GLN A 368 18.14 53.69 -4.14
C GLN A 368 18.81 53.27 -2.83
N MET A 369 18.28 52.25 -2.14
CA MET A 369 18.91 51.73 -0.92
C MET A 369 20.32 51.16 -1.18
N MET A 370 20.52 50.45 -2.30
CA MET A 370 21.85 49.96 -2.67
C MET A 370 22.82 51.11 -2.99
N ALA A 371 22.37 52.15 -3.72
CA ALA A 371 23.19 53.32 -4.03
C ALA A 371 23.61 54.10 -2.76
N GLN A 372 22.81 54.03 -1.70
CA GLN A 372 23.10 54.63 -0.40
C GLN A 372 23.96 53.73 0.52
N GLY A 373 24.32 52.52 0.09
CA GLY A 373 25.07 51.57 0.92
C GLY A 373 24.28 51.12 2.16
N HIS A 374 22.98 50.91 2.01
CA HIS A 374 22.08 50.59 3.12
C HIS A 374 22.56 49.35 3.90
N ARG A 375 22.81 49.55 5.20
CA ARG A 375 23.32 48.54 6.12
C ARG A 375 22.65 48.65 7.48
N LEU A 376 22.42 47.51 8.12
CA LEU A 376 21.75 47.37 9.41
C LEU A 376 22.65 46.59 10.37
N GLU A 377 22.73 47.00 11.62
CA GLU A 377 23.56 46.32 12.63
C GLU A 377 22.93 44.96 13.02
N VAL A 378 23.75 43.90 13.04
CA VAL A 378 23.31 42.57 13.49
C VAL A 378 23.04 42.61 14.98
N GLY A 379 21.89 42.08 15.41
CA GLY A 379 21.44 42.15 16.80
C GLY A 379 20.92 43.51 17.25
N GLY A 380 20.90 44.52 16.36
CA GLY A 380 20.21 45.78 16.61
C GLY A 380 18.69 45.63 16.55
N ASP A 381 17.97 46.75 16.73
CA ASP A 381 16.50 46.76 16.84
C ASP A 381 15.73 46.52 15.52
N SER A 382 16.43 46.32 14.39
CA SER A 382 15.76 46.06 13.11
C SER A 382 15.29 44.60 12.98
N MET A 383 14.22 44.37 12.21
CA MET A 383 13.74 43.01 11.89
C MET A 383 14.85 42.13 11.32
N ILE A 384 15.68 42.69 10.45
CA ILE A 384 16.84 42.02 9.86
C ILE A 384 17.95 41.78 10.89
N GLY A 385 18.23 42.75 11.75
CA GLY A 385 19.22 42.65 12.82
C GLY A 385 18.86 41.55 13.83
N GLN A 386 17.61 41.51 14.29
CA GLN A 386 17.12 40.47 15.21
C GLN A 386 17.06 39.09 14.54
N CYS A 387 16.58 39.02 13.30
CA CYS A 387 16.50 37.78 12.53
C CYS A 387 17.88 37.13 12.36
N THR A 388 18.90 37.94 12.02
CA THR A 388 20.26 37.46 11.82
C THR A 388 20.98 37.07 13.11
N SER A 389 20.70 37.74 14.23
CA SER A 389 21.33 37.40 15.52
C SER A 389 20.68 36.19 16.21
N MET A 390 19.36 36.04 16.09
CA MET A 390 18.61 34.94 16.73
C MET A 390 18.55 33.68 15.86
N ASN A 391 18.86 33.79 14.57
CA ASN A 391 18.67 32.71 13.59
C ASN A 391 17.21 32.21 13.52
N GLU A 392 16.28 33.15 13.59
CA GLU A 392 14.84 32.87 13.58
C GLU A 392 14.12 33.86 12.66
N ALA A 393 13.05 33.40 12.02
CA ALA A 393 12.19 34.26 11.22
C ALA A 393 11.51 35.30 12.11
N ARG A 394 11.48 36.57 11.67
CA ARG A 394 10.81 37.66 12.39
C ARG A 394 9.67 38.19 11.52
N VAL A 395 8.46 38.23 12.05
CA VAL A 395 7.27 38.70 11.35
C VAL A 395 6.65 39.89 12.07
N ALA A 396 6.23 40.90 11.31
CA ALA A 396 5.41 42.02 11.74
C ALA A 396 4.13 42.03 10.89
N LEU A 397 2.98 41.78 11.51
CA LEU A 397 1.69 41.58 10.82
C LEU A 397 0.91 42.89 10.60
N ASP A 398 1.22 43.96 11.32
CA ASP A 398 0.78 45.34 11.03
C ASP A 398 1.90 46.31 11.43
N VAL A 399 2.49 47.01 10.45
CA VAL A 399 3.62 47.93 10.67
C VAL A 399 3.17 49.37 11.02
N GLY A 400 1.89 49.56 11.36
CA GLY A 400 1.30 50.84 11.82
C GLY A 400 1.69 51.28 13.24
N GLU A 401 0.73 51.86 14.00
CA GLU A 401 0.97 52.67 15.21
C GLU A 401 1.69 51.96 16.39
N GLU A 402 1.76 50.64 16.43
CA GLU A 402 2.44 49.88 17.52
C GLU A 402 3.73 49.15 17.10
N ALA A 403 4.15 49.21 15.83
CA ALA A 403 5.44 48.67 15.42
C ALA A 403 6.55 49.66 15.75
N VAL A 404 7.18 49.49 16.91
CA VAL A 404 8.35 50.27 17.35
C VAL A 404 9.40 50.29 16.23
N ARG A 405 9.48 51.46 15.55
CA ARG A 405 10.58 51.97 14.74
C ARG A 405 11.03 51.07 13.58
N PHE A 406 10.60 51.40 12.37
CA PHE A 406 11.45 51.91 11.28
C PHE A 406 10.60 52.06 10.02
N ASP A 407 10.03 53.26 9.82
CA ASP A 407 9.30 53.63 8.62
C ASP A 407 10.32 53.89 7.51
N ASN A 408 10.53 52.91 6.61
CA ASN A 408 11.45 53.10 5.48
C ASN A 408 10.77 54.05 4.48
N PRO A 409 11.26 55.30 4.29
CA PRO A 409 10.58 56.29 3.44
C PRO A 409 10.46 55.84 1.98
N LEU A 410 11.27 54.87 1.57
CA LEU A 410 11.27 54.30 0.22
C LEU A 410 10.22 53.19 0.03
N LEU A 411 9.61 52.69 1.11
CA LEU A 411 8.61 51.63 1.11
C LEU A 411 7.36 52.03 1.93
N PRO A 412 6.70 53.16 1.62
CA PRO A 412 5.63 53.74 2.46
C PRO A 412 4.33 52.94 2.50
N GLN A 413 4.17 51.94 1.62
CA GLN A 413 2.96 51.12 1.53
C GLN A 413 3.08 49.81 2.31
N THR A 414 4.18 49.57 3.02
CA THR A 414 4.37 48.32 3.76
C THR A 414 3.41 48.23 4.93
N ARG A 415 2.54 47.21 4.90
CA ARG A 415 1.56 46.90 5.95
C ARG A 415 1.91 45.62 6.71
N SER A 416 2.69 44.72 6.13
CA SER A 416 3.33 43.63 6.88
C SER A 416 4.72 43.32 6.33
N GLU A 417 5.62 42.86 7.19
CA GLU A 417 7.00 42.52 6.86
C GLU A 417 7.42 41.19 7.48
N LEU A 418 8.26 40.45 6.77
CA LEU A 418 8.86 39.20 7.21
C LEU A 418 10.35 39.21 6.88
N ALA A 419 11.19 39.01 7.89
CA ALA A 419 12.63 38.80 7.76
C ALA A 419 12.94 37.31 8.00
N LEU A 420 13.68 36.71 7.06
CA LEU A 420 14.01 35.29 7.05
C LEU A 420 15.54 35.12 7.07
N PRO A 421 16.10 34.30 7.98
CA PRO A 421 17.55 34.11 8.03
C PRO A 421 18.00 33.30 6.82
N LEU A 422 19.12 33.71 6.23
CA LEU A 422 19.81 32.94 5.19
C LEU A 422 20.86 32.08 5.88
N VAL A 423 20.61 30.78 5.99
CA VAL A 423 21.50 29.84 6.68
C VAL A 423 22.18 28.93 5.68
N ALA A 424 23.51 28.95 5.67
CA ALA A 424 24.32 28.02 4.88
C ALA A 424 25.31 27.30 5.80
N ARG A 425 25.36 25.96 5.69
CA ARG A 425 26.26 25.11 6.50
C ARG A 425 26.19 25.39 8.02
N GLY A 426 24.98 25.66 8.52
CA GLY A 426 24.72 25.94 9.94
C GLY A 426 25.15 27.32 10.42
N ARG A 427 25.52 28.24 9.52
CA ARG A 427 25.87 29.62 9.85
C ARG A 427 24.92 30.58 9.12
N VAL A 428 24.48 31.62 9.82
CA VAL A 428 23.73 32.73 9.21
C VAL A 428 24.70 33.52 8.34
N ILE A 429 24.42 33.60 7.04
CA ILE A 429 25.20 34.35 6.05
C ILE A 429 24.52 35.68 5.67
N GLY A 430 23.29 35.88 6.12
CA GLY A 430 22.49 37.06 5.77
C GLY A 430 21.02 36.90 6.16
N ALA A 431 20.17 37.76 5.59
CA ALA A 431 18.73 37.65 5.70
C ALA A 431 18.02 38.10 4.43
N MET A 432 16.83 37.56 4.20
CA MET A 432 15.90 37.98 3.16
C MET A 432 14.72 38.69 3.80
N THR A 433 14.44 39.94 3.41
CA THR A 433 13.20 40.62 3.77
C THR A 433 12.19 40.49 2.64
N VAL A 434 10.94 40.25 3.01
CA VAL A 434 9.79 40.37 2.11
C VAL A 434 8.73 41.27 2.75
N GLN A 435 8.11 42.11 1.94
CA GLN A 435 7.12 43.08 2.40
C GLN A 435 5.85 42.99 1.58
N SER A 436 4.72 43.32 2.20
CA SER A 436 3.38 43.31 1.60
C SER A 436 2.64 44.60 1.89
N VAL A 437 1.77 45.01 0.95
CA VAL A 437 0.82 46.12 1.13
C VAL A 437 -0.45 45.71 1.88
N LYS A 438 -0.60 44.44 2.23
CA LYS A 438 -1.73 43.90 2.99
C LYS A 438 -1.31 43.66 4.44
N GLU A 439 -2.19 43.98 5.38
CA GLU A 439 -2.03 43.55 6.78
C GLU A 439 -2.12 42.03 6.89
N SER A 440 -1.38 41.46 7.84
CA SER A 440 -1.38 40.03 8.16
C SER A 440 -1.23 39.12 6.94
N ALA A 441 -0.38 39.52 5.98
CA ALA A 441 -0.20 38.77 4.74
C ALA A 441 0.56 37.45 4.90
N PHE A 442 1.18 37.22 6.06
CA PHE A 442 2.08 36.09 6.32
C PHE A 442 1.52 35.22 7.45
N ASP A 443 0.82 34.14 7.09
CA ASP A 443 0.43 33.08 8.03
C ASP A 443 1.55 32.04 8.20
N GLU A 444 1.41 31.12 9.15
CA GLU A 444 2.45 30.11 9.47
C GLU A 444 2.80 29.23 8.27
N GLU A 445 1.81 28.84 7.45
CA GLU A 445 2.03 28.01 6.27
C GLU A 445 2.83 28.78 5.22
N TYR A 446 2.49 30.05 5.00
CA TYR A 446 3.17 30.90 4.03
C TYR A 446 4.60 31.27 4.48
N ILE A 447 4.82 31.51 5.78
CA ILE A 447 6.15 31.70 6.35
C ILE A 447 7.03 30.48 6.09
N ALA A 448 6.51 29.25 6.28
CA ALA A 448 7.27 28.02 6.04
C ALA A 448 7.69 27.86 4.56
N VAL A 449 6.81 28.25 3.62
CA VAL A 449 7.13 28.24 2.18
C VAL A 449 8.24 29.25 1.88
N LEU A 450 8.14 30.47 2.42
CA LEU A 450 9.14 31.52 2.19
C LEU A 450 10.48 31.21 2.88
N GLN A 451 10.48 30.58 4.06
CA GLN A 451 11.69 30.09 4.73
C GLN A 451 12.38 29.01 3.88
N THR A 452 11.62 28.06 3.33
CA THR A 452 12.19 27.03 2.43
C THR A 452 12.87 27.68 1.22
N MET A 453 12.29 28.74 0.67
CA MET A 453 12.91 29.52 -0.40
C MET A 453 14.19 30.22 0.10
N ALA A 454 14.16 30.87 1.26
CA ALA A 454 15.32 31.52 1.88
C ALA A 454 16.49 30.54 2.05
N ASP A 455 16.22 29.31 2.48
CA ASP A 455 17.21 28.25 2.65
C ASP A 455 17.87 27.89 1.31
N GLN A 456 17.08 27.74 0.23
CA GLN A 456 17.62 27.46 -1.10
C GLN A 456 18.45 28.63 -1.64
N VAL A 457 18.03 29.86 -1.37
CA VAL A 457 18.76 31.08 -1.73
C VAL A 457 20.08 31.15 -0.96
N ALA A 458 20.09 30.83 0.33
CA ALA A 458 21.30 30.81 1.14
C ALA A 458 22.34 29.81 0.60
N VAL A 459 21.90 28.60 0.23
CA VAL A 459 22.76 27.59 -0.40
C VAL A 459 23.32 28.09 -1.73
N ALA A 460 22.48 28.69 -2.57
CA ALA A 460 22.88 29.25 -3.85
C ALA A 460 23.95 30.34 -3.72
N ILE A 461 23.75 31.28 -2.80
CA ILE A 461 24.69 32.37 -2.52
C ILE A 461 26.02 31.82 -2.02
N ASN A 462 25.98 30.90 -1.05
CA ASN A 462 27.17 30.29 -0.48
C ASN A 462 27.98 29.53 -1.55
N ASN A 463 27.31 28.83 -2.46
CA ASN A 463 27.98 28.12 -3.56
C ASN A 463 28.61 29.10 -4.56
N ALA A 464 27.93 30.20 -4.92
CA ALA A 464 28.47 31.22 -5.81
C ALA A 464 29.70 31.91 -5.21
N HIS A 465 29.68 32.18 -3.90
CA HIS A 465 30.82 32.76 -3.19
C HIS A 465 32.03 31.82 -3.16
N LEU A 466 31.83 30.56 -2.77
CA LEU A 466 32.89 29.55 -2.76
C LEU A 466 33.52 29.34 -4.14
N PHE A 467 32.71 29.38 -5.20
CA PHE A 467 33.20 29.25 -6.56
C PHE A 467 34.06 30.46 -6.97
N ALA A 468 33.63 31.67 -6.63
CA ALA A 468 34.38 32.90 -6.89
C ALA A 468 35.72 32.91 -6.14
N GLU A 469 35.74 32.51 -4.86
CA GLU A 469 36.96 32.38 -4.06
C GLU A 469 37.93 31.35 -4.66
N ALA A 470 37.43 30.16 -5.01
CA ALA A 470 38.25 29.10 -5.60
C ALA A 470 38.90 29.56 -6.91
N ARG A 471 38.15 30.30 -7.74
CA ARG A 471 38.67 30.86 -8.99
C ARG A 471 39.73 31.94 -8.75
N ALA A 472 39.47 32.88 -7.83
CA ALA A 472 40.43 33.91 -7.48
C ALA A 472 41.75 33.30 -6.96
N ALA A 473 41.66 32.28 -6.12
CA ALA A 473 42.82 31.53 -5.63
C ALA A 473 43.59 30.84 -6.77
N LEU A 474 42.90 30.22 -7.74
CA LEU A 474 43.54 29.62 -8.91
C LEU A 474 44.24 30.67 -9.79
N GLU A 475 43.62 31.83 -10.01
CA GLU A 475 44.21 32.93 -10.78
C GLU A 475 45.45 33.51 -10.07
N GLU A 476 45.40 33.69 -8.75
CA GLU A 476 46.53 34.13 -7.93
C GLU A 476 47.69 33.12 -7.92
N MET A 477 47.38 31.82 -7.78
CA MET A 477 48.37 30.74 -7.88
C MET A 477 49.04 30.75 -9.26
N ALA A 478 48.27 30.84 -10.33
CA ALA A 478 48.81 30.89 -11.69
C ALA A 478 49.68 32.14 -11.94
N ALA A 479 49.29 33.30 -11.41
CA ALA A 479 50.09 34.53 -11.51
C ALA A 479 51.41 34.43 -10.72
N THR A 480 51.36 33.86 -9.51
CA THR A 480 52.55 33.63 -8.68
C THR A 480 53.50 32.63 -9.32
N GLN A 481 52.96 31.55 -9.90
CA GLN A 481 53.76 30.55 -10.59
C GLN A 481 54.46 31.11 -11.85
N ARG A 482 53.79 31.96 -12.63
CA ARG A 482 54.42 32.66 -13.76
C ARG A 482 55.55 33.58 -13.32
N ARG A 483 55.33 34.38 -12.27
CA ARG A 483 56.39 35.24 -11.69
C ARG A 483 57.60 34.43 -11.22
N TYR A 484 57.36 33.31 -10.54
CA TYR A 484 58.42 32.41 -10.09
C TYR A 484 59.21 31.82 -11.28
N LEU A 485 58.51 31.32 -12.31
CA LEU A 485 59.15 30.78 -13.52
C LEU A 485 60.00 31.84 -14.22
N GLY A 486 59.48 33.06 -14.42
CA GLY A 486 60.22 34.15 -15.05
C GLY A 486 61.48 34.54 -14.27
N GLN A 487 61.39 34.63 -12.93
CA GLN A 487 62.56 34.89 -12.08
C GLN A 487 63.61 33.77 -12.15
N ALA A 488 63.17 32.51 -12.04
CA ALA A 488 64.07 31.36 -12.04
C ALA A 488 64.80 31.19 -13.38
N TRP A 489 64.12 31.48 -14.50
CA TRP A 489 64.74 31.49 -15.82
C TRP A 489 65.68 32.68 -16.00
N ALA A 490 65.31 33.89 -15.54
CA ALA A 490 66.19 35.05 -15.59
C ALA A 490 67.51 34.82 -14.81
N GLU A 491 67.44 34.26 -13.60
CA GLU A 491 68.62 33.90 -12.80
C GLU A 491 69.47 32.82 -13.48
N TYR A 492 68.82 31.81 -14.05
CA TYR A 492 69.52 30.76 -14.79
C TYR A 492 70.26 31.30 -16.01
N THR A 493 69.60 32.12 -16.84
CA THR A 493 70.21 32.71 -18.03
C THR A 493 71.33 33.71 -17.70
N GLN A 494 71.32 34.33 -16.52
CA GLN A 494 72.41 35.22 -16.08
C GLN A 494 73.68 34.46 -15.67
N THR A 495 73.55 33.19 -15.27
CA THR A 495 74.69 32.37 -14.82
C THR A 495 75.12 31.31 -15.82
N ALA A 496 74.27 30.97 -16.78
CA ALA A 496 74.65 30.13 -17.90
C ALA A 496 75.51 30.94 -18.87
N GLU A 497 76.63 30.36 -19.33
CA GLU A 497 77.35 30.89 -20.50
C GLU A 497 76.36 30.96 -21.67
N GLU A 498 76.40 32.08 -22.39
CA GLU A 498 75.50 32.50 -23.47
C GLU A 498 74.83 31.32 -24.22
N ILE A 499 73.56 31.01 -23.86
CA ILE A 499 72.80 29.92 -24.48
C ILE A 499 72.19 30.42 -25.80
N ALA A 500 73.05 30.69 -26.77
CA ALA A 500 72.66 30.98 -28.15
C ALA A 500 73.28 29.91 -29.05
N TYR A 501 72.44 28.98 -29.54
CA TYR A 501 72.87 27.96 -30.49
C TYR A 501 72.43 28.36 -31.90
N GLU A 502 73.40 28.80 -32.70
CA GLU A 502 73.22 29.05 -34.12
C GLU A 502 73.81 27.88 -34.92
N THR A 503 72.97 27.16 -35.67
CA THR A 503 73.46 26.18 -36.65
C THR A 503 73.67 26.90 -37.97
N MET A 504 74.93 27.25 -38.25
CA MET A 504 75.33 28.06 -39.40
C MET A 504 75.97 27.18 -40.50
N ARG A 505 75.85 27.59 -41.77
CA ARG A 505 76.64 26.98 -42.85
C ARG A 505 78.09 27.50 -42.78
N PRO A 506 79.09 26.75 -43.29
CA PRO A 506 80.47 27.24 -43.34
C PRO A 506 80.55 28.49 -44.23
N GLY A 507 80.74 29.67 -43.65
CA GLY A 507 80.97 30.93 -44.38
C GLY A 507 80.18 32.15 -43.92
N ASP A 508 79.15 31.99 -43.08
CA ASP A 508 78.36 33.12 -42.58
C ASP A 508 78.97 33.72 -41.28
N ALA A 509 78.74 35.01 -41.04
CA ALA A 509 79.20 35.71 -39.83
C ALA A 509 78.23 35.46 -38.66
N PRO A 510 78.72 35.30 -37.42
CA PRO A 510 77.87 35.03 -36.27
C PRO A 510 76.86 36.17 -36.05
N LEU A 511 75.63 35.82 -35.68
CA LEU A 511 74.71 36.76 -35.07
C LEU A 511 75.31 37.19 -33.72
N GLY A 512 75.87 38.39 -33.64
CA GLY A 512 76.43 38.92 -32.39
C GLY A 512 75.36 39.13 -31.31
N ASP A 513 75.77 39.72 -30.18
CA ASP A 513 74.99 39.91 -28.93
C ASP A 513 73.69 40.74 -29.06
N ALA A 514 73.27 41.14 -30.25
CA ALA A 514 72.10 41.96 -30.48
C ALA A 514 70.81 41.11 -30.55
N ILE A 515 69.86 41.38 -29.65
CA ILE A 515 68.50 40.83 -29.74
C ILE A 515 67.87 41.32 -31.06
N LEU A 516 67.59 40.37 -31.95
CA LEU A 516 66.92 40.62 -33.22
C LEU A 516 65.54 41.29 -32.98
N PRO A 517 65.19 42.40 -33.68
CA PRO A 517 63.89 43.07 -33.55
C PRO A 517 62.68 42.14 -33.72
N GLU A 518 62.87 41.06 -34.45
CA GLU A 518 61.89 40.01 -34.70
C GLU A 518 61.56 39.19 -33.44
N ILE A 519 62.54 38.96 -32.56
CA ILE A 519 62.33 38.31 -31.26
C ILE A 519 61.49 39.22 -30.35
N GLN A 520 61.70 40.54 -30.44
CA GLN A 520 60.90 41.51 -29.70
C GLN A 520 59.42 41.48 -30.13
N GLN A 521 59.14 41.34 -31.43
CA GLN A 521 57.76 41.20 -31.93
C GLN A 521 57.07 39.93 -31.39
N VAL A 522 57.80 38.82 -31.25
CA VAL A 522 57.27 37.56 -30.72
C VAL A 522 57.00 37.66 -29.21
N VAL A 523 57.88 38.33 -28.46
CA VAL A 523 57.67 38.61 -27.03
C VAL A 523 56.44 39.49 -26.81
N GLU A 524 56.25 40.52 -27.66
CA GLU A 524 55.10 41.42 -27.59
C GLU A 524 53.79 40.74 -28.02
N ARG A 525 53.82 39.97 -29.12
CA ARG A 525 52.63 39.29 -29.67
C ARG A 525 52.29 37.97 -28.99
N ARG A 526 53.20 37.40 -28.19
CA ARG A 526 53.10 36.09 -27.54
C ARG A 526 52.59 34.96 -28.47
N SER A 527 52.93 35.03 -29.75
CA SER A 527 52.48 34.10 -30.78
C SER A 527 53.56 33.94 -31.84
N THR A 528 53.48 32.83 -32.57
CA THR A 528 54.39 32.54 -33.68
C THR A 528 54.24 33.59 -34.78
N VAL A 529 55.35 34.15 -35.24
CA VAL A 529 55.38 35.15 -36.31
C VAL A 529 56.13 34.60 -37.50
N ALA A 530 55.45 34.51 -38.64
CA ALA A 530 56.05 34.23 -39.93
C ALA A 530 56.42 35.56 -40.61
N LEU A 531 57.69 35.71 -40.95
CA LEU A 531 58.24 36.89 -41.61
C LEU A 531 58.64 36.56 -43.03
N GLN A 532 58.21 37.41 -43.96
CA GLN A 532 58.61 37.38 -45.36
C GLN A 532 59.52 38.60 -45.61
N ASN A 533 60.70 38.38 -46.22
CA ASN A 533 61.70 39.39 -46.57
C ASN A 533 62.29 40.16 -45.37
N ALA A 534 62.93 39.45 -44.42
CA ALA A 534 63.60 40.05 -43.27
C ALA A 534 65.01 40.56 -43.64
N SER A 535 65.12 41.78 -44.18
CA SER A 535 66.45 42.37 -44.47
C SER A 535 67.18 42.78 -43.19
N HIS A 536 68.22 42.03 -42.81
CA HIS A 536 69.17 42.40 -41.75
C HIS A 536 70.44 43.03 -42.33
N THR A 537 71.02 43.99 -41.60
CA THR A 537 72.24 44.73 -42.00
C THR A 537 73.52 43.89 -41.99
N LEU A 538 73.47 42.66 -41.48
CA LEU A 538 74.64 41.76 -41.35
C LEU A 538 74.58 40.49 -42.23
N ALA A 539 73.40 40.10 -42.73
CA ALA A 539 73.21 39.10 -43.80
C ALA A 539 71.75 39.14 -44.31
N PRO A 540 71.48 38.91 -45.61
CA PRO A 540 70.11 38.87 -46.13
C PRO A 540 69.40 37.58 -45.66
N LEU A 541 68.50 37.70 -44.69
CA LEU A 541 67.59 36.63 -44.27
C LEU A 541 66.29 36.73 -45.06
N HIS A 542 66.02 35.77 -45.95
CA HIS A 542 64.93 35.93 -46.91
C HIS A 542 63.55 35.57 -46.35
N SER A 543 63.43 34.54 -45.51
CA SER A 543 62.16 34.16 -44.86
C SER A 543 62.42 33.46 -43.53
N ALA A 544 61.67 33.81 -42.48
CA ALA A 544 61.89 33.31 -41.12
C ALA A 544 60.58 33.00 -40.39
N LEU A 545 60.57 31.93 -39.60
CA LEU A 545 59.49 31.55 -38.70
C LEU A 545 60.00 31.57 -37.27
N ILE A 546 59.46 32.48 -36.46
CA ILE A 546 59.94 32.67 -35.09
C ILE A 546 58.80 32.35 -34.13
N SER A 547 59.02 31.38 -33.24
CA SER A 547 58.04 30.90 -32.29
C SER A 547 58.52 31.13 -30.84
N PRO A 548 57.68 31.64 -29.94
CA PRO A 548 58.05 31.85 -28.55
C PRO A 548 58.19 30.50 -27.84
N ILE A 549 59.31 30.28 -27.15
CA ILE A 549 59.46 29.17 -26.21
C ILE A 549 58.78 29.62 -24.91
N ALA A 550 57.53 29.19 -24.74
CA ALA A 550 56.72 29.55 -23.59
C ALA A 550 56.42 28.33 -22.72
N LEU A 551 56.66 28.46 -21.41
CA LEU A 551 56.32 27.45 -20.42
C LEU A 551 55.24 27.98 -19.49
N ARG A 552 54.07 27.34 -19.49
CA ARG A 552 52.92 27.71 -18.64
C ARG A 552 52.54 29.20 -18.75
N GLY A 553 52.63 29.75 -19.96
CA GLY A 553 52.28 31.13 -20.28
C GLY A 553 53.38 32.18 -20.03
N GLU A 554 54.55 31.77 -19.54
CA GLU A 554 55.73 32.63 -19.41
C GLU A 554 56.70 32.37 -20.56
N ILE A 555 57.18 33.42 -21.23
CA ILE A 555 58.14 33.30 -22.33
C ILE A 555 59.54 33.21 -21.75
N ILE A 556 60.23 32.11 -22.02
CA ILE A 556 61.58 31.82 -21.52
C ILE A 556 62.64 31.92 -22.64
N GLY A 557 62.21 32.04 -23.90
CA GLY A 557 63.09 32.21 -25.06
C GLY A 557 62.31 32.28 -26.37
N ALA A 558 63.00 32.21 -27.50
CA ALA A 558 62.41 32.13 -28.83
C ALA A 558 63.21 31.17 -29.72
N LEU A 559 62.52 30.46 -30.61
CA LEU A 559 63.11 29.62 -31.64
C LEU A 559 62.88 30.29 -33.01
N GLY A 560 63.95 30.66 -33.69
CA GLY A 560 63.91 31.16 -35.07
C GLY A 560 64.32 30.07 -36.06
N VAL A 561 63.49 29.82 -37.07
CA VAL A 561 63.78 28.91 -38.19
C VAL A 561 63.84 29.73 -39.47
N HIS A 562 64.99 29.68 -40.15
CA HIS A 562 65.24 30.48 -41.34
C HIS A 562 65.24 29.62 -42.60
N ALA A 563 64.73 30.17 -43.70
CA ALA A 563 64.71 29.53 -45.01
C ALA A 563 65.72 30.20 -45.97
N ASP A 564 66.42 29.36 -46.72
CA ASP A 564 67.52 29.71 -47.62
C ASP A 564 67.06 30.23 -49.00
N LYS A 565 65.77 30.09 -49.32
CA LYS A 565 65.20 30.52 -50.61
C LYS A 565 64.43 31.83 -50.47
N GLU A 566 64.65 32.73 -51.44
CA GLU A 566 64.05 34.08 -51.55
C GLU A 566 62.51 34.10 -51.41
N ASP A 567 61.80 33.01 -51.74
CA ASP A 567 60.33 32.99 -51.80
C ASP A 567 59.64 31.88 -50.97
N ARG A 568 60.26 31.35 -49.89
CA ARG A 568 59.54 30.34 -49.07
C ARG A 568 58.37 30.98 -48.32
N GLN A 569 57.15 30.56 -48.67
CA GLN A 569 55.95 30.80 -47.87
C GLN A 569 55.80 29.70 -46.81
N TRP A 570 55.64 30.10 -45.55
CA TRP A 570 55.33 29.18 -44.44
C TRP A 570 53.86 28.81 -44.48
N SER A 571 53.55 27.52 -44.50
CA SER A 571 52.18 27.01 -44.40
C SER A 571 51.72 26.95 -42.94
N ASP A 572 50.40 26.83 -42.73
CA ASP A 572 49.85 26.57 -41.39
C ASP A 572 50.38 25.26 -40.79
N ASP A 573 50.67 24.25 -41.62
CA ASP A 573 51.30 23.00 -41.19
C ASP A 573 52.74 23.22 -40.70
N ASP A 574 53.51 24.08 -41.37
CA ASP A 574 54.87 24.45 -40.94
C ASP A 574 54.83 25.17 -39.57
N VAL A 575 53.86 26.07 -39.38
CA VAL A 575 53.62 26.76 -38.09
C VAL A 575 53.28 25.75 -37.00
N ALA A 576 52.33 24.84 -37.25
CA ALA A 576 51.90 23.84 -36.29
C ALA A 576 53.03 22.87 -35.87
N ILE A 577 53.89 22.48 -36.82
CA ILE A 577 55.06 21.64 -36.53
C ILE A 577 56.03 22.38 -35.61
N ILE A 578 56.35 23.64 -35.92
CA ILE A 578 57.26 24.43 -35.08
C ILE A 578 56.67 24.68 -33.70
N GLU A 579 55.38 24.99 -33.58
CA GLU A 579 54.72 25.15 -32.29
C GLU A 579 54.81 23.87 -31.43
N ALA A 580 54.57 22.70 -32.03
CA ALA A 580 54.67 21.41 -31.33
C ALA A 580 56.12 21.07 -30.91
N VAL A 581 57.11 21.45 -31.72
CA VAL A 581 58.53 21.29 -31.37
C VAL A 581 58.90 22.22 -30.22
N VAL A 582 58.50 23.48 -30.30
CA VAL A 582 58.77 24.49 -29.28
C VAL A 582 58.13 24.14 -27.94
N GLU A 583 56.93 23.58 -27.92
CA GLU A 583 56.28 23.08 -26.70
C GLU A 583 57.12 21.99 -26.01
N ARG A 584 57.62 21.01 -26.78
CA ARG A 584 58.50 19.96 -26.26
C ARG A 584 59.85 20.50 -25.82
N MET A 585 60.39 21.48 -26.53
CA MET A 585 61.65 22.15 -26.17
C MET A 585 61.50 22.91 -24.86
N ALA A 586 60.40 23.63 -24.63
CA ALA A 586 60.15 24.34 -23.39
C ALA A 586 60.16 23.39 -22.18
N LEU A 587 59.54 22.21 -22.31
CA LEU A 587 59.54 21.18 -21.26
C LEU A 587 60.93 20.57 -21.03
N ALA A 588 61.65 20.25 -22.10
CA ALA A 588 63.00 19.70 -22.01
C ALA A 588 63.98 20.70 -21.38
N ALA A 589 63.89 21.98 -21.76
CA ALA A 589 64.72 23.05 -21.23
C ALA A 589 64.48 23.26 -19.73
N GLU A 590 63.23 23.18 -19.25
CA GLU A 590 62.92 23.23 -17.81
C GLU A 590 63.48 22.03 -17.06
N ASN A 591 63.36 20.82 -17.62
CA ASN A 591 63.94 19.62 -16.99
C ASN A 591 65.46 19.73 -16.85
N ILE A 592 66.16 20.26 -17.86
CA ILE A 592 67.60 20.49 -17.81
C ILE A 592 67.93 21.54 -16.75
N ARG A 593 67.24 22.69 -16.77
CA ARG A 593 67.42 23.75 -15.78
C ARG A 593 67.26 23.23 -14.34
N LEU A 594 66.22 22.44 -14.08
CA LEU A 594 65.95 21.84 -12.77
C LEU A 594 67.03 20.84 -12.37
N LEU A 595 67.52 20.02 -13.31
CA LEU A 595 68.60 19.08 -13.07
C LEU A 595 69.90 19.82 -12.69
N GLU A 596 70.25 20.86 -13.43
CA GLU A 596 71.44 21.68 -13.15
C GLU A 596 71.34 22.42 -11.83
N ASP A 597 70.21 23.06 -11.53
CA ASP A 597 69.98 23.72 -10.23
C ASP A 597 70.14 22.70 -9.07
N THR A 598 69.56 21.51 -9.22
CA THR A 598 69.71 20.43 -8.24
C THR A 598 71.17 20.00 -8.07
N GLN A 599 71.91 19.86 -9.16
CA GLN A 599 73.34 19.53 -9.11
C GLN A 599 74.17 20.64 -8.47
N ARG A 600 73.93 21.91 -8.81
CA ARG A 600 74.62 23.06 -8.20
C ARG A 600 74.37 23.12 -6.70
N ARG A 601 73.12 22.90 -6.27
CA ARG A 601 72.76 22.82 -4.84
C ARG A 601 73.52 21.69 -4.13
N ALA A 602 73.53 20.49 -4.72
CA ALA A 602 74.25 19.35 -4.16
C ALA A 602 75.78 19.58 -4.08
N VAL A 603 76.38 20.20 -5.10
CA VAL A 603 77.81 20.58 -5.10
C VAL A 603 78.09 21.61 -4.02
N ARG A 604 77.26 22.65 -3.89
CA ARG A 604 77.41 23.69 -2.87
C ARG A 604 77.30 23.10 -1.46
N GLU A 605 76.31 22.25 -1.21
CA GLU A 605 76.16 21.54 0.07
C GLU A 605 77.38 20.67 0.39
N ARG A 606 77.85 19.88 -0.59
CA ARG A 606 79.07 19.06 -0.45
C ARG A 606 80.29 19.91 -0.12
N LEU A 607 80.52 21.01 -0.82
CA LEU A 607 81.63 21.93 -0.58
C LEU A 607 81.54 22.57 0.81
N THR A 608 80.35 23.04 1.21
CA THR A 608 80.15 23.58 2.57
C THR A 608 80.42 22.53 3.65
N SER A 609 79.99 21.28 3.43
CA SER A 609 80.27 20.17 4.32
C SER A 609 81.77 19.84 4.38
N GLU A 610 82.47 19.86 3.25
CA GLU A 610 83.91 19.59 3.16
C GLU A 610 84.74 20.69 3.83
N VAL A 611 84.42 21.96 3.58
CA VAL A 611 85.07 23.11 4.26
C VAL A 611 84.84 23.03 5.77
N THR A 612 83.61 22.75 6.21
CA THR A 612 83.30 22.58 7.64
C THR A 612 84.07 21.41 8.25
N ALA A 613 84.23 20.30 7.51
CA ALA A 613 85.00 19.14 7.94
C ALA A 613 86.51 19.48 8.06
N ARG A 614 87.11 20.13 7.06
CA ARG A 614 88.53 20.56 7.10
C ARG A 614 88.82 21.61 8.17
N MET A 615 87.87 22.53 8.40
CA MET A 615 87.98 23.50 9.51
C MET A 615 88.03 22.79 10.87
N ARG A 616 87.30 21.69 11.07
CA ARG A 616 87.43 20.86 12.27
C ARG A 616 88.78 20.14 12.35
N GLU A 617 89.43 19.88 11.22
CA GLU A 617 90.73 19.18 11.12
C GLU A 617 91.95 20.10 11.35
N THR A 618 91.85 21.41 11.09
CA THR A 618 92.99 22.37 11.14
C THR A 618 93.08 23.18 12.46
N LEU A 619 92.20 22.91 13.43
CA LEU A 619 92.19 23.55 14.75
C LEU A 619 93.05 22.79 15.78
N ASP A 620 94.24 22.33 15.40
CA ASP A 620 95.22 21.78 16.34
C ASP A 620 96.26 22.85 16.71
N VAL A 621 96.06 23.48 17.88
CA VAL A 621 96.90 24.57 18.42
C VAL A 621 98.36 24.15 18.56
N ASP A 622 98.63 22.85 18.76
CA ASP A 622 99.98 22.32 18.90
C ASP A 622 100.77 22.35 17.59
N THR A 623 100.13 22.02 16.45
CA THR A 623 100.78 22.02 15.13
C THR A 623 101.17 23.44 14.68
N VAL A 624 100.34 24.44 14.98
CA VAL A 624 100.63 25.86 14.68
C VAL A 624 101.79 26.38 15.53
N LEU A 625 101.81 26.07 16.83
CA LEU A 625 102.88 26.50 17.74
C LEU A 625 104.23 25.84 17.40
N GLN A 626 104.25 24.54 17.06
CA GLN A 626 105.49 23.86 16.65
C GLN A 626 106.06 24.45 15.36
N THR A 627 105.21 24.74 14.38
CA THR A 627 105.65 25.31 13.09
C THR A 627 106.22 26.72 13.28
N ALA A 628 105.56 27.57 14.07
CA ALA A 628 106.05 28.92 14.36
C ALA A 628 107.38 28.91 15.15
N ILE A 629 107.52 28.02 16.14
CA ILE A 629 108.78 27.90 16.90
C ILE A 629 109.95 27.48 16.01
N ARG A 630 109.71 26.56 15.06
CA ARG A 630 110.74 26.10 14.12
C ARG A 630 111.21 27.22 13.19
N GLU A 631 110.28 27.89 12.51
CA GLU A 631 110.59 28.96 11.55
C GLU A 631 111.28 30.16 12.22
N ILE A 632 110.84 30.57 13.40
CA ILE A 632 111.47 31.67 14.15
C ILE A 632 112.88 31.28 14.62
N GLY A 633 113.09 30.01 15.00
CA GLY A 633 114.40 29.50 15.39
C GLY A 633 115.42 29.54 14.25
N GLU A 634 115.00 29.14 13.04
CA GLU A 634 115.87 29.11 11.86
C GLU A 634 116.21 30.52 11.35
N VAL A 635 115.24 31.44 11.35
CA VAL A 635 115.46 32.81 10.83
C VAL A 635 116.36 33.65 11.73
N LEU A 636 116.29 33.45 13.05
CA LEU A 636 116.99 34.31 14.02
C LEU A 636 118.26 33.68 14.60
N ASP A 637 118.64 32.47 14.16
CA ASP A 637 119.78 31.68 14.65
C ASP A 637 119.82 31.56 16.20
N ILE A 638 118.66 31.32 16.81
CA ILE A 638 118.50 31.26 18.28
C ILE A 638 118.42 29.81 18.74
N ALA A 639 119.40 29.38 19.54
CA ALA A 639 119.54 27.97 19.94
C ALA A 639 118.44 27.41 20.86
N ARG A 640 117.54 28.24 21.43
CA ARG A 640 116.40 27.74 22.23
C ARG A 640 115.28 28.76 22.34
N ILE A 641 114.10 28.39 21.85
CA ILE A 641 112.85 29.14 22.01
C ILE A 641 111.90 28.34 22.91
N LYS A 642 111.34 28.98 23.93
CA LYS A 642 110.33 28.40 24.82
C LYS A 642 109.08 29.28 24.80
N VAL A 643 107.95 28.70 24.46
CA VAL A 643 106.63 29.37 24.50
C VAL A 643 105.80 28.72 25.61
N ARG A 644 105.21 29.54 26.47
CA ARG A 644 104.30 29.11 27.53
C ARG A 644 103.06 29.99 27.52
N MET A 645 101.88 29.40 27.35
CA MET A 645 100.61 30.12 27.34
C MET A 645 100.04 30.17 28.77
N GLY A 646 99.80 31.38 29.31
CA GLY A 646 99.16 31.63 30.62
C GLY A 646 99.98 32.49 31.61
N THR A 647 99.38 33.58 32.10
CA THR A 647 100.01 34.61 32.96
C THR A 647 99.61 34.47 34.43
N GLY A 648 100.52 33.99 35.29
CA GLY A 648 100.31 33.90 36.74
C GLY A 648 101.51 34.48 37.50
N LYS A 649 101.32 35.70 38.03
CA LYS A 649 102.20 36.57 38.85
C LYS A 649 103.16 35.86 39.85
N PRO A 650 104.43 36.28 39.98
CA PRO A 650 105.23 36.12 41.21
C PRO A 650 105.07 37.35 42.16
N PRO A 651 105.19 37.20 43.49
CA PRO A 651 104.87 38.23 44.49
C PRO A 651 105.99 39.28 44.65
N MET A 652 105.62 40.52 44.98
CA MET A 652 106.56 41.60 45.36
C MET A 652 106.75 41.65 46.89
N PRO A 653 107.97 41.95 47.39
CA PRO A 653 108.21 42.49 48.72
C PRO A 653 108.41 44.03 48.73
N GLU A 654 108.19 44.60 49.92
CA GLU A 654 107.92 45.98 50.37
C GLU A 654 108.53 47.19 49.63
#